data_AF-A0AAV4GH11-F1
#
_entry.id   AF-A0AAV4GH11-F1
#
_cell.length_a   1.000
_cell.length_b   1.000
_cell.length_c   1.000
_cell.angle_alpha   90.00
_cell.angle_beta   90.00
_cell.angle_gamma   90.00
#
_symmetry.space_group_name_H-M   'P 1'
#
loop_
_entity.id
_entity.type
_entity.pdbx_description
1 polymer ?
#
loop_
_entity_poly.entity_id
_entity_poly.type
_entity_poly.pdbx_seq_one_letter_code
_entity_poly.pdbx_strand_id
1 'polypeptide(L)'
;MNITLRRGWKCLCNISFNLKKIPRTSTNYHNTVHKGWHILSKNLGCAQAALFNWRNYSTAASEGFKSDAAEKPFPVIGSEAKIDCNSQIYRENEKRFAHHVKILEQAEAIAKAGGGEKSIENHVKRHGKLMITDRVRHLVDDIDDFLELSLTAGIGMAYGHVPRGSSLTGIGKVRGRYCIIFANDGAFKGGAVYPITLKKQLRAQEIAQQNRLPCIYLVDSAGAFLPLQSEIFNMGGRSFYNEAVLGAAKIPQVAVVCGSCTAGGAYVPTMADDAVIVNKKGTIFLAGPPLVKAALGEIISPDALGGAKLHCGTSGCTDYFADDETTALQMGRDIVSSLNVFCHEDKEFPEYDEPIYDVSEIPGIIPSSEDHHEMNMVQIIARIVDGSRFHEFKAMFGACLLTGFAHIGGHLVGILANQGCIGEAEAAKGTHFVTSCCERDIPLVFFQNTVDDSLSIPENKEDVLMQSLSMKSQARMLSAVSCAHVPKITVIMGNGFGTSHYLMGGRAVSPNFLFAWPNARVAIMEPQKLAAKIAEESNLEGEAVVKLAEKNPKVEDNSGTLVINPNNVLTIVAEYFKSKFQDVTIKNIDAFQGPPKALDKPITAAEVRKSLDRLKNNRASGQDGISAELLKYGTKALDEQLAIIFNDTFEKHQDPNINVGELIAIPKIGKSKGPPKNLRPITLLNTIRKALSIKTLHRIRPQVEKYLSPNQSGFRPDQSTADVVWAHKWLAAKTNAENVEIKITGIDMSAAFDTIDRKALLDILKTIIDEDEVRIIRFLLSNTVVNTKVNKATEEKPFISNCRAFNHIPLYLEHALRDIRTNISPPTDIERLLPREVAYADDVDFVSLEFIKVEEVQKALERHRLFVNVDKTDFTTLLRNAKDWRETEKVGSLIGDKEDVERRKQLSTAALLKLRDIWIGGDKIKRDTKIKLYRALVKSILTYNCGTWALIQIEEDKLDAVHRKQLKQILNIKYPVKIKIESLYKKYNEKHLSLHILESWWRLFGHILRRDIEIPANKSMEAYFVRKGGKFLGRPITKLPNVLNKDLSRLPTGELRLKTNEDLDHLRSIAQDRQQWIGLTTKI
;
A
#
# COMPACT_ATOMS: atom_id res chain seq x y z
N MET A 1 -40.20 -1.56 79.21
CA MET A 1 -38.89 -1.02 79.61
C MET A 1 -37.82 -1.67 78.75
N ASN A 2 -37.11 -1.08 77.79
CA ASN A 2 -37.04 0.23 77.09
C ASN A 2 -36.56 -0.13 75.66
N ILE A 3 -37.31 0.09 74.56
CA ILE A 3 -37.42 1.34 73.73
C ILE A 3 -36.07 1.60 73.00
N THR A 4 -35.88 1.65 71.67
CA THR A 4 -36.70 2.01 70.47
C THR A 4 -35.94 1.47 69.21
N LEU A 5 -36.49 0.82 68.16
CA LEU A 5 -37.49 1.18 67.13
C LEU A 5 -37.03 2.18 66.03
N ARG A 6 -37.16 1.70 64.76
CA ARG A 6 -37.40 2.38 63.45
C ARG A 6 -36.18 2.59 62.54
N ARG A 7 -36.19 2.36 61.21
CA ARG A 7 -37.12 1.91 60.13
C ARG A 7 -36.23 1.89 58.84
N GLY A 8 -36.37 1.10 57.77
CA GLY A 8 -37.33 0.09 57.33
C GLY A 8 -36.98 -0.39 55.91
N TRP A 9 -37.29 -1.66 55.65
CA TRP A 9 -37.34 -2.38 54.36
C TRP A 9 -38.63 -2.07 53.55
N LYS A 10 -38.68 -2.60 52.30
CA LYS A 10 -39.81 -2.84 51.34
C LYS A 10 -40.07 -1.74 50.29
N CYS A 11 -40.53 -2.02 49.07
CA CYS A 11 -40.66 -3.21 48.20
C CYS A 11 -41.12 -2.72 46.80
N LEU A 12 -40.69 -3.44 45.76
CA LEU A 12 -41.39 -3.82 44.51
C LEU A 12 -42.42 -2.89 43.81
N CYS A 13 -42.14 -2.71 42.51
CA CYS A 13 -43.05 -2.68 41.37
C CYS A 13 -44.06 -1.52 41.25
N ASN A 14 -43.74 -0.57 40.34
CA ASN A 14 -44.71 -0.20 39.31
C ASN A 14 -44.00 0.22 38.02
N ILE A 15 -44.45 -0.39 36.93
CA ILE A 15 -44.13 -0.09 35.54
C ILE A 15 -44.54 1.35 35.24
N SER A 16 -43.62 2.17 34.73
CA SER A 16 -43.90 3.31 33.86
C SER A 16 -42.60 3.83 33.25
N PHE A 17 -42.47 3.70 31.94
CA PHE A 17 -41.54 4.49 31.13
C PHE A 17 -41.65 5.97 31.52
N ASN A 18 -40.56 6.59 31.97
CA ASN A 18 -40.31 7.99 31.60
C ASN A 18 -38.85 8.40 31.77
N LEU A 19 -38.29 8.81 30.64
CA LEU A 19 -37.04 9.54 30.49
C LEU A 19 -37.04 10.79 31.39
N LYS A 20 -36.08 10.93 32.31
CA LYS A 20 -35.27 12.14 32.56
C LYS A 20 -34.51 12.08 33.89
N LYS A 21 -33.23 12.47 33.81
CA LYS A 21 -32.27 12.85 34.89
C LYS A 21 -31.55 11.72 35.65
N ILE A 22 -30.44 11.27 35.06
CA ILE A 22 -29.23 10.88 35.81
C ILE A 22 -28.09 11.72 35.20
N PRO A 23 -27.33 12.53 35.96
CA PRO A 23 -26.08 13.06 35.45
C PRO A 23 -25.04 11.93 35.50
N ARG A 24 -24.93 11.18 34.40
CA ARG A 24 -23.77 10.33 34.10
C ARG A 24 -22.69 11.21 33.49
N THR A 25 -21.87 11.85 34.31
CA THR A 25 -20.61 12.46 33.87
C THR A 25 -19.67 12.56 35.06
N SER A 26 -18.47 11.98 34.93
CA SER A 26 -17.21 12.20 35.71
C SER A 26 -16.63 11.05 36.56
N THR A 27 -17.36 10.04 37.01
CA THR A 27 -16.82 9.03 37.97
C THR A 27 -15.87 7.95 37.40
N ASN A 28 -15.62 7.90 36.08
CA ASN A 28 -14.79 6.85 35.47
C ASN A 28 -13.28 7.18 35.35
N TYR A 29 -12.88 8.45 35.46
CA TYR A 29 -11.50 8.84 35.18
C TYR A 29 -10.54 8.58 36.35
N HIS A 30 -10.99 8.82 37.59
CA HIS A 30 -10.20 8.59 38.81
C HIS A 30 -10.00 7.09 39.11
N ASN A 31 -11.06 6.31 38.86
CA ASN A 31 -11.06 4.85 39.02
C ASN A 31 -10.01 4.16 38.14
N THR A 32 -9.57 4.74 37.03
CA THR A 32 -8.62 4.06 36.11
C THR A 32 -7.18 4.06 36.66
N VAL A 33 -6.76 5.17 37.28
CA VAL A 33 -5.43 5.28 37.93
C VAL A 33 -5.41 4.46 39.22
N HIS A 34 -6.44 4.59 40.08
CA HIS A 34 -6.56 3.77 41.29
C HIS A 34 -6.65 2.27 40.98
N LYS A 35 -7.44 1.83 39.98
CA LYS A 35 -7.51 0.41 39.58
C LYS A 35 -6.19 -0.10 38.98
N GLY A 36 -5.51 0.69 38.15
CA GLY A 36 -4.18 0.36 37.65
C GLY A 36 -3.15 0.20 38.78
N TRP A 37 -3.25 1.05 39.80
CA TRP A 37 -2.45 0.98 41.03
C TRP A 37 -2.76 -0.26 41.88
N HIS A 38 -4.04 -0.59 42.10
CA HIS A 38 -4.45 -1.80 42.82
C HIS A 38 -3.89 -3.09 42.19
N ILE A 39 -3.77 -3.12 40.86
CA ILE A 39 -3.22 -4.26 40.12
C ILE A 39 -1.68 -4.31 40.24
N LEU A 40 -1.01 -3.15 40.30
CA LEU A 40 0.45 -3.05 40.35
C LEU A 40 1.03 -3.30 41.74
N SER A 41 0.40 -2.77 42.79
CA SER A 41 0.92 -2.85 44.16
C SER A 41 0.92 -4.27 44.72
N LYS A 42 -0.03 -5.12 44.33
CA LYS A 42 -0.09 -6.52 44.75
C LYS A 42 0.92 -7.42 44.03
N ASN A 43 1.35 -7.06 42.82
CA ASN A 43 2.28 -7.86 42.02
C ASN A 43 3.76 -7.57 42.32
N LEU A 44 4.08 -6.39 42.87
CA LEU A 44 5.42 -6.06 43.37
C LEU A 44 5.90 -7.05 44.44
N GLY A 45 4.99 -7.51 45.31
CA GLY A 45 5.36 -8.54 46.27
C GLY A 45 5.56 -9.93 45.62
N CYS A 46 4.81 -10.29 44.57
CA CYS A 46 4.99 -11.57 43.88
C CYS A 46 6.28 -11.62 43.05
N ALA A 47 6.77 -10.47 42.56
CA ALA A 47 8.08 -10.36 41.92
C ALA A 47 9.24 -10.55 42.92
N GLN A 48 9.04 -10.21 44.20
CA GLN A 48 10.00 -10.42 45.28
C GLN A 48 10.18 -11.90 45.65
N ALA A 49 9.15 -12.76 45.47
CA ALA A 49 9.21 -14.16 45.87
C ALA A 49 9.73 -15.13 44.79
N ALA A 50 9.75 -14.74 43.52
CA ALA A 50 10.00 -15.65 42.40
C ALA A 50 11.42 -15.56 41.78
N LEU A 51 12.29 -14.70 42.33
CA LEU A 51 13.74 -14.72 42.09
C LEU A 51 14.39 -15.44 43.29
N PHE A 52 14.99 -16.60 43.04
CA PHE A 52 15.57 -17.49 44.07
C PHE A 52 16.50 -16.78 45.08
N ASN A 53 16.43 -17.20 46.34
CA ASN A 53 17.38 -16.96 47.45
C ASN A 53 17.54 -15.53 47.98
N TRP A 54 16.49 -14.99 48.61
CA TRP A 54 16.62 -13.92 49.60
C TRP A 54 16.11 -14.34 50.99
N ARG A 55 16.60 -15.48 51.47
CA ARG A 55 16.34 -15.95 52.84
C ARG A 55 17.16 -15.23 53.92
N ASN A 56 17.88 -14.15 53.60
CA ASN A 56 18.77 -13.48 54.57
C ASN A 56 18.65 -11.94 54.67
N TYR A 57 17.76 -11.23 53.95
CA TYR A 57 17.73 -9.75 54.04
C TYR A 57 16.36 -9.05 53.97
N SER A 58 15.24 -9.73 54.27
CA SER A 58 13.91 -9.07 54.33
C SER A 58 13.09 -9.38 55.60
N THR A 59 13.66 -10.02 56.61
CA THR A 59 13.06 -10.01 57.96
C THR A 59 13.30 -8.69 58.70
N ALA A 60 14.02 -7.72 58.11
CA ALA A 60 14.40 -6.47 58.77
C ALA A 60 13.64 -5.21 58.32
N ALA A 61 12.69 -5.29 57.38
CA ALA A 61 12.04 -4.09 56.83
C ALA A 61 10.50 -4.06 56.91
N SER A 62 9.86 -4.99 57.62
CA SER A 62 8.42 -4.90 57.92
C SER A 62 8.02 -5.18 59.37
N GLU A 63 8.99 -5.40 60.26
CA GLU A 63 8.78 -5.29 61.70
C GLU A 63 9.41 -3.99 62.19
N GLY A 64 8.60 -2.94 62.34
CA GLY A 64 9.01 -1.72 63.02
C GLY A 64 8.65 -0.45 62.26
N PHE A 65 7.42 0.05 62.48
CA PHE A 65 7.17 1.39 63.01
C PHE A 65 5.64 1.49 63.25
N LYS A 66 5.20 0.99 64.41
CA LYS A 66 4.00 1.55 65.04
C LYS A 66 4.45 2.88 65.66
N SER A 67 4.60 3.92 64.83
CA SER A 67 4.78 5.27 65.34
C SER A 67 3.44 5.82 65.78
N ASP A 68 3.41 6.41 66.96
CA ASP A 68 2.30 7.19 67.49
C ASP A 68 1.70 8.15 66.45
N ALA A 69 0.38 8.33 66.51
CA ALA A 69 -0.46 9.02 65.54
C ALA A 69 -0.28 10.56 65.46
N ALA A 70 0.93 11.09 65.25
CA ALA A 70 1.15 12.55 65.35
C ALA A 70 1.56 13.31 64.07
N GLU A 71 2.21 12.71 63.06
CA GLU A 71 2.53 13.45 61.81
C GLU A 71 2.51 12.53 60.57
N LYS A 72 1.59 12.80 59.64
CA LYS A 72 1.54 12.11 58.34
C LYS A 72 2.73 12.57 57.48
N PRO A 73 3.44 11.66 56.78
CA PRO A 73 4.63 12.00 56.01
C PRO A 73 4.31 12.90 54.80
N PHE A 74 5.26 13.76 54.44
CA PHE A 74 5.24 14.73 53.34
C PHE A 74 4.34 15.97 53.56
N PRO A 75 4.73 17.14 53.04
CA PRO A 75 3.94 18.36 53.16
C PRO A 75 2.68 18.31 52.28
N VAL A 76 1.59 18.92 52.76
CA VAL A 76 0.37 19.15 51.98
C VAL A 76 0.63 20.28 50.97
N ILE A 77 0.24 20.08 49.72
CA ILE A 77 0.28 21.13 48.69
C ILE A 77 -0.67 22.26 49.11
N GLY A 78 -0.11 23.45 49.30
CA GLY A 78 -0.78 24.59 49.95
C GLY A 78 -1.66 25.43 49.01
N SER A 79 -1.60 26.76 49.16
CA SER A 79 -2.44 27.70 48.38
C SER A 79 -2.27 27.62 46.86
N GLU A 80 -1.14 27.09 46.38
CA GLU A 80 -0.85 26.89 44.96
C GLU A 80 -1.79 25.92 44.24
N ALA A 81 -2.46 25.03 44.99
CA ALA A 81 -3.46 24.09 44.46
C ALA A 81 -4.90 24.66 44.41
N LYS A 82 -5.15 25.84 45.00
CA LYS A 82 -6.47 26.49 44.96
C LYS A 82 -6.76 27.06 43.58
N ILE A 83 -7.98 26.87 43.10
CA ILE A 83 -8.47 27.36 41.81
C ILE A 83 -9.76 28.12 42.03
N ASP A 84 -10.00 29.16 41.23
CA ASP A 84 -11.29 29.83 41.17
C ASP A 84 -12.20 29.14 40.15
N CYS A 85 -13.05 28.24 40.64
CA CYS A 85 -14.04 27.50 39.84
C CYS A 85 -15.12 28.41 39.21
N ASN A 86 -15.25 29.66 39.67
CA ASN A 86 -16.17 30.63 39.08
C ASN A 86 -15.54 31.50 37.98
N SER A 87 -14.21 31.43 37.81
CA SER A 87 -13.51 32.17 36.78
C SER A 87 -14.00 31.80 35.37
N GLN A 88 -13.94 32.77 34.46
CA GLN A 88 -14.33 32.54 33.07
C GLN A 88 -13.44 31.48 32.40
N ILE A 89 -12.13 31.50 32.68
CA ILE A 89 -11.15 30.55 32.15
C ILE A 89 -11.49 29.11 32.56
N TYR A 90 -11.80 28.88 33.83
CA TYR A 90 -12.18 27.55 34.33
C TYR A 90 -13.42 27.01 33.59
N ARG A 91 -14.45 27.84 33.41
CA ARG A 91 -15.69 27.45 32.71
C ARG A 91 -15.46 27.17 31.22
N GLU A 92 -14.53 27.87 30.58
CA GLU A 92 -14.15 27.63 29.19
C GLU A 92 -13.37 26.30 29.04
N ASN A 93 -12.42 26.05 29.94
CA ASN A 93 -11.67 24.80 30.04
C ASN A 93 -12.60 23.59 30.24
N GLU A 94 -13.50 23.68 31.21
CA GLU A 94 -14.48 22.64 31.52
C GLU A 94 -15.37 22.31 30.31
N LYS A 95 -15.86 23.35 29.59
CA LYS A 95 -16.67 23.15 28.37
C LYS A 95 -15.90 22.44 27.27
N ARG A 96 -14.63 22.79 27.04
CA ARG A 96 -13.79 22.16 26.01
C ARG A 96 -13.44 20.72 26.38
N PHE A 97 -13.11 20.46 27.64
CA PHE A 97 -12.88 19.11 28.11
C PHE A 97 -14.14 18.24 27.97
N ALA A 98 -15.31 18.78 28.34
CA ALA A 98 -16.60 18.11 28.14
C ALA A 98 -16.88 17.80 26.65
N HIS A 99 -16.42 18.64 25.72
CA HIS A 99 -16.50 18.33 24.29
C HIS A 99 -15.63 17.11 23.90
N HIS A 100 -14.40 17.03 24.39
CA HIS A 100 -13.53 15.87 24.16
C HIS A 100 -14.09 14.58 24.79
N VAL A 101 -14.69 14.69 25.98
CA VAL A 101 -15.40 13.57 26.63
C VAL A 101 -16.55 13.08 25.75
N LYS A 102 -17.36 13.97 25.15
CA LYS A 102 -18.42 13.57 24.21
C LYS A 102 -17.89 12.83 22.99
N ILE A 103 -16.74 13.22 22.45
CA ILE A 103 -16.09 12.50 21.34
C ILE A 103 -15.69 11.09 21.77
N LEU A 104 -15.12 10.95 22.97
CA LEU A 104 -14.78 9.65 23.53
C LEU A 104 -16.04 8.79 23.72
N GLU A 105 -17.11 9.35 24.30
CA GLU A 105 -18.39 8.65 24.48
C GLU A 105 -18.98 8.14 23.15
N GLN A 106 -18.90 8.94 22.08
CA GLN A 106 -19.30 8.51 20.74
C GLN A 106 -18.45 7.34 20.23
N ALA A 107 -17.13 7.41 20.42
CA ALA A 107 -16.23 6.31 20.05
C ALA A 107 -16.53 5.05 20.87
N GLU A 108 -16.78 5.17 22.18
CA GLU A 108 -17.19 4.06 23.02
C GLU A 108 -18.52 3.44 22.59
N ALA A 109 -19.49 4.26 22.20
CA ALA A 109 -20.78 3.76 21.70
C ALA A 109 -20.58 2.90 20.44
N ILE A 110 -19.73 3.33 19.51
CA ILE A 110 -19.37 2.55 18.31
C ILE A 110 -18.65 1.26 18.70
N ALA A 111 -17.72 1.30 19.67
CA ALA A 111 -17.02 0.12 20.15
C ALA A 111 -17.97 -0.89 20.83
N LYS A 112 -18.93 -0.42 21.62
CA LYS A 112 -19.90 -1.22 22.37
C LYS A 112 -21.03 -1.79 21.49
N ALA A 113 -21.24 -1.24 20.28
CA ALA A 113 -22.27 -1.71 19.34
C ALA A 113 -22.02 -3.13 18.79
N GLY A 114 -20.80 -3.67 18.90
CA GLY A 114 -20.46 -5.04 18.51
C GLY A 114 -20.78 -5.37 17.05
N GLY A 115 -21.36 -6.55 16.80
CA GLY A 115 -21.78 -7.03 15.47
C GLY A 115 -22.98 -6.30 14.83
N GLY A 116 -23.59 -5.33 15.52
CA GLY A 116 -24.90 -4.77 15.16
C GLY A 116 -26.07 -5.66 15.56
N GLU A 117 -27.27 -5.08 15.64
CA GLU A 117 -28.47 -5.71 16.23
C GLU A 117 -28.78 -7.09 15.64
N LYS A 118 -28.77 -7.22 14.31
CA LYS A 118 -29.06 -8.49 13.62
C LYS A 118 -28.04 -9.58 13.94
N SER A 119 -26.76 -9.23 14.07
CA SER A 119 -25.72 -10.22 14.37
C SER A 119 -25.77 -10.64 15.83
N ILE A 120 -26.02 -9.70 16.73
CA ILE A 120 -26.26 -9.94 18.16
C ILE A 120 -27.47 -10.85 18.35
N GLU A 121 -28.58 -10.59 17.66
CA GLU A 121 -29.77 -11.42 17.73
C GLU A 121 -29.50 -12.85 17.24
N ASN A 122 -28.76 -13.03 16.14
CA ASN A 122 -28.38 -14.36 15.67
C ASN A 122 -27.47 -15.08 16.68
N HIS A 123 -26.50 -14.39 17.27
CA HIS A 123 -25.59 -14.95 18.28
C HIS A 123 -26.35 -15.45 19.51
N VAL A 124 -27.27 -14.62 20.04
CA VAL A 124 -28.02 -14.95 21.25
C VAL A 124 -29.17 -15.91 20.97
N LYS A 125 -30.09 -15.58 20.06
CA LYS A 125 -31.32 -16.37 19.85
C LYS A 125 -31.08 -17.64 19.04
N ARG A 126 -30.24 -17.58 18.01
CA ARG A 126 -30.08 -18.68 17.04
C ARG A 126 -29.02 -19.68 17.47
N HIS A 127 -27.93 -19.20 18.06
CA HIS A 127 -26.85 -20.05 18.56
C HIS A 127 -26.90 -20.28 20.09
N GLY A 128 -27.83 -19.61 20.78
CA GLY A 128 -28.00 -19.76 22.22
C GLY A 128 -26.79 -19.28 23.03
N LYS A 129 -25.94 -18.41 22.45
CA LYS A 129 -24.66 -18.02 23.06
C LYS A 129 -24.78 -16.76 23.91
N LEU A 130 -24.01 -16.69 24.99
CA LEU A 130 -23.87 -15.47 25.80
C LEU A 130 -23.10 -14.38 25.03
N MET A 131 -23.46 -13.12 25.25
CA MET A 131 -22.66 -12.00 24.75
C MET A 131 -21.33 -11.92 25.48
N ILE A 132 -20.32 -11.38 24.80
CA ILE A 132 -18.97 -11.21 25.34
C ILE A 132 -18.93 -10.52 26.72
N THR A 133 -19.75 -9.48 26.93
CA THR A 133 -19.84 -8.76 28.21
C THR A 133 -20.48 -9.61 29.31
N ASP A 134 -21.44 -10.45 28.95
CA ASP A 134 -22.11 -11.32 29.91
C ASP A 134 -21.19 -12.47 30.33
N ARG A 135 -20.40 -13.02 29.39
CA ARG A 135 -19.36 -14.01 29.70
C ARG A 135 -18.36 -13.47 30.72
N VAL A 136 -17.86 -12.24 30.51
CA VAL A 136 -16.95 -11.59 31.46
C VAL A 136 -17.63 -11.37 32.81
N ARG A 137 -18.89 -10.89 32.84
CA ARG A 137 -19.66 -10.69 34.08
C ARG A 137 -19.84 -11.97 34.88
N HIS A 138 -20.07 -13.11 34.21
CA HIS A 138 -20.18 -14.42 34.86
C HIS A 138 -18.83 -14.96 35.36
N LEU A 139 -17.72 -14.53 34.76
CA LEU A 139 -16.37 -14.97 35.12
C LEU A 139 -15.78 -14.18 36.29
N VAL A 140 -15.93 -12.85 36.29
CA VAL A 140 -15.32 -11.98 37.32
C VAL A 140 -16.14 -11.97 38.62
N ASP A 141 -15.48 -11.68 39.74
CA ASP A 141 -16.13 -11.57 41.05
C ASP A 141 -17.03 -10.32 41.15
N ASP A 142 -16.55 -9.21 40.60
CA ASP A 142 -17.30 -7.96 40.47
C ASP A 142 -16.96 -7.28 39.13
N ILE A 143 -18.00 -6.97 38.36
CA ILE A 143 -17.87 -6.33 37.05
C ILE A 143 -17.50 -4.85 37.19
N ASP A 144 -17.87 -4.21 38.29
CA ASP A 144 -17.54 -2.81 38.54
C ASP A 144 -16.04 -2.65 38.83
N ASP A 145 -15.36 -3.71 39.24
CA ASP A 145 -13.90 -3.78 39.44
C ASP A 145 -13.11 -4.15 38.16
N PHE A 146 -13.78 -4.44 37.04
CA PHE A 146 -13.12 -4.85 35.80
C PHE A 146 -12.50 -3.66 35.06
N LEU A 147 -11.19 -3.73 34.80
CA LEU A 147 -10.46 -2.76 34.00
C LEU A 147 -10.40 -3.21 32.53
N GLU A 148 -11.31 -2.72 31.71
CA GLU A 148 -11.28 -2.95 30.26
C GLU A 148 -10.10 -2.21 29.61
N LEU A 149 -9.32 -2.93 28.79
CA LEU A 149 -8.15 -2.41 28.10
C LEU A 149 -8.45 -2.17 26.63
N SER A 150 -8.07 -0.99 26.12
CA SER A 150 -8.16 -0.62 24.70
C SER A 150 -9.58 -0.79 24.12
N LEU A 151 -10.59 -0.29 24.83
CA LEU A 151 -12.01 -0.34 24.43
C LEU A 151 -12.24 0.19 23.00
N THR A 152 -11.61 1.32 22.66
CA THR A 152 -11.76 2.01 21.36
C THR A 152 -10.87 1.45 20.25
N ALA A 153 -10.20 0.31 20.47
CA ALA A 153 -9.38 -0.32 19.45
C ALA A 153 -10.22 -0.63 18.18
N GLY A 154 -9.65 -0.37 17.01
CA GLY A 154 -10.25 -0.69 15.71
C GLY A 154 -11.21 0.37 15.15
N ILE A 155 -11.43 1.49 15.84
CA ILE A 155 -12.20 2.62 15.31
C ILE A 155 -11.36 3.38 14.28
N GLY A 156 -11.96 3.73 13.13
CA GLY A 156 -11.32 4.58 12.12
C GLY A 156 -10.20 3.91 11.31
N MET A 157 -10.11 2.57 11.33
CA MET A 157 -9.10 1.85 10.55
C MET A 157 -9.36 1.96 9.04
N ALA A 158 -8.30 1.90 8.22
CA ALA A 158 -8.40 2.00 6.76
C ALA A 158 -9.30 0.92 6.10
N TYR A 159 -9.44 -0.23 6.78
CA TYR A 159 -10.28 -1.37 6.42
C TYR A 159 -11.67 -1.37 7.09
N GLY A 160 -12.08 -0.23 7.67
CA GLY A 160 -13.37 -0.06 8.34
C GLY A 160 -13.30 -0.25 9.86
N HIS A 161 -14.37 0.13 10.56
CA HIS A 161 -14.47 -0.02 12.01
C HIS A 161 -14.49 -1.51 12.40
N VAL A 162 -13.68 -1.85 13.40
CA VAL A 162 -13.67 -3.15 14.08
C VAL A 162 -14.00 -2.88 15.55
N PRO A 163 -15.29 -2.93 15.95
CA PRO A 163 -15.71 -2.64 17.32
C PRO A 163 -14.90 -3.46 18.34
N ARG A 164 -14.37 -2.78 19.37
CA ARG A 164 -13.46 -3.34 20.39
C ARG A 164 -12.21 -4.05 19.83
N GLY A 165 -11.92 -3.96 18.54
CA GLY A 165 -10.92 -4.81 17.90
C GLY A 165 -11.32 -6.29 17.89
N SER A 166 -12.61 -6.62 17.75
CA SER A 166 -13.14 -8.00 17.71
C SER A 166 -12.88 -8.82 19.00
N SER A 167 -12.48 -8.14 20.08
CA SER A 167 -12.15 -8.78 21.35
C SER A 167 -12.26 -7.82 22.54
N LEU A 168 -12.74 -8.31 23.68
CA LEU A 168 -12.70 -7.63 24.96
C LEU A 168 -11.51 -8.19 25.73
N THR A 169 -10.57 -7.31 26.07
CA THR A 169 -9.41 -7.66 26.91
C THR A 169 -9.45 -6.79 28.16
N GLY A 170 -9.14 -7.33 29.32
CA GLY A 170 -9.09 -6.53 30.54
C GLY A 170 -8.65 -7.32 31.76
N ILE A 171 -8.54 -6.65 32.90
CA ILE A 171 -8.07 -7.24 34.15
C ILE A 171 -9.23 -7.21 35.15
N GLY A 172 -9.49 -8.33 35.80
CA GLY A 172 -10.52 -8.46 36.82
C GLY A 172 -10.17 -9.50 37.87
N LYS A 173 -10.84 -9.45 39.01
CA LYS A 173 -10.71 -10.49 40.05
C LYS A 173 -11.56 -11.70 39.68
N VAL A 174 -10.98 -12.88 39.82
CA VAL A 174 -11.65 -14.17 39.69
C VAL A 174 -11.23 -15.01 40.89
N ARG A 175 -12.19 -15.34 41.77
CA ARG A 175 -11.92 -16.01 43.06
C ARG A 175 -10.83 -15.29 43.88
N GLY A 176 -10.91 -13.95 43.94
CA GLY A 176 -9.97 -13.10 44.66
C GLY A 176 -8.64 -12.85 43.94
N ARG A 177 -8.37 -13.51 42.81
CA ARG A 177 -7.11 -13.39 42.06
C ARG A 177 -7.26 -12.47 40.86
N TYR A 178 -6.32 -11.54 40.66
CA TYR A 178 -6.30 -10.72 39.46
C TYR A 178 -5.86 -11.54 38.25
N CYS A 179 -6.74 -11.67 37.29
CA CYS A 179 -6.49 -12.35 36.03
C CYS A 179 -6.65 -11.38 34.87
N ILE A 180 -5.89 -11.62 33.81
CA ILE A 180 -6.11 -10.94 32.53
C ILE A 180 -6.99 -11.82 31.65
N ILE A 181 -8.09 -11.25 31.18
CA ILE A 181 -9.13 -11.94 30.43
C ILE A 181 -9.04 -11.51 28.97
N PHE A 182 -9.06 -12.48 28.07
CA PHE A 182 -9.12 -12.32 26.63
C PHE A 182 -10.41 -12.96 26.13
N ALA A 183 -11.37 -12.16 25.66
CA ALA A 183 -12.64 -12.68 25.15
C ALA A 183 -12.84 -12.29 23.69
N ASN A 184 -13.13 -13.25 22.82
CA ASN A 184 -13.46 -12.96 21.42
C ASN A 184 -14.93 -12.53 21.28
N ASP A 185 -15.19 -11.57 20.40
CA ASP A 185 -16.56 -11.13 20.09
C ASP A 185 -17.14 -11.95 18.93
N GLY A 186 -17.70 -13.12 19.26
CA GLY A 186 -18.38 -14.00 18.30
C GLY A 186 -19.52 -13.32 17.55
N ALA A 187 -20.15 -12.29 18.11
CA ALA A 187 -21.23 -11.56 17.45
C ALA A 187 -20.70 -10.65 16.33
N PHE A 188 -19.44 -10.20 16.38
CA PHE A 188 -18.83 -9.41 15.30
C PHE A 188 -18.08 -10.31 14.32
N LYS A 189 -18.68 -10.57 13.15
CA LYS A 189 -18.09 -11.40 12.06
C LYS A 189 -17.56 -12.76 12.55
N GLY A 190 -18.24 -13.37 13.53
CA GLY A 190 -17.82 -14.65 14.09
C GLY A 190 -16.54 -14.60 14.92
N GLY A 191 -16.15 -13.43 15.46
CA GLY A 191 -14.91 -13.27 16.22
C GLY A 191 -13.64 -13.31 15.37
N ALA A 192 -13.74 -12.93 14.09
CA ALA A 192 -12.60 -12.91 13.18
C ALA A 192 -11.46 -12.01 13.70
N VAL A 193 -10.23 -12.50 13.61
CA VAL A 193 -9.03 -11.77 14.05
C VAL A 193 -8.57 -10.82 12.96
N TYR A 194 -8.58 -9.51 13.24
CA TYR A 194 -8.02 -8.46 12.40
C TYR A 194 -6.58 -8.10 12.82
N PRO A 195 -5.81 -7.34 12.02
CA PRO A 195 -4.48 -6.88 12.45
C PRO A 195 -4.51 -6.11 13.78
N ILE A 196 -5.56 -5.31 14.02
CA ILE A 196 -5.75 -4.60 15.29
C ILE A 196 -6.11 -5.55 16.45
N THR A 197 -6.87 -6.62 16.19
CA THR A 197 -7.19 -7.68 17.16
C THR A 197 -5.90 -8.35 17.64
N LEU A 198 -5.04 -8.75 16.69
CA LEU A 198 -3.74 -9.34 16.99
C LEU A 198 -2.85 -8.40 17.81
N LYS A 199 -2.75 -7.12 17.41
CA LYS A 199 -1.98 -6.12 18.17
C LYS A 199 -2.51 -5.95 19.60
N LYS A 200 -3.83 -5.93 19.78
CA LYS A 200 -4.49 -5.84 21.10
C LYS A 200 -4.20 -7.07 21.95
N GLN A 201 -4.30 -8.27 21.39
CA GLN A 201 -3.99 -9.53 22.09
C GLN A 201 -2.53 -9.61 22.51
N LEU A 202 -1.58 -9.28 21.62
CA LEU A 202 -0.15 -9.27 21.95
C LEU A 202 0.16 -8.27 23.07
N ARG A 203 -0.48 -7.10 23.07
CA ARG A 203 -0.30 -6.13 24.17
C ARG A 203 -0.87 -6.65 25.50
N ALA A 204 -2.02 -7.31 25.48
CA ALA A 204 -2.56 -7.91 26.70
C ALA A 204 -1.65 -9.04 27.23
N GLN A 205 -1.06 -9.88 26.36
CA GLN A 205 -0.05 -10.86 26.79
C GLN A 205 1.22 -10.21 27.35
N GLU A 206 1.66 -9.08 26.79
CA GLU A 206 2.79 -8.30 27.34
C GLU A 206 2.46 -7.78 28.76
N ILE A 207 1.24 -7.28 28.98
CA ILE A 207 0.76 -6.86 30.31
C ILE A 207 0.71 -8.07 31.26
N ALA A 208 0.25 -9.23 30.78
CA ALA A 208 0.26 -10.47 31.55
C ALA A 208 1.67 -10.85 32.00
N GLN A 209 2.64 -10.76 31.08
CA GLN A 209 4.05 -11.05 31.33
C GLN A 209 4.65 -10.09 32.36
N GLN A 210 4.49 -8.78 32.14
CA GLN A 210 5.09 -7.73 32.97
C GLN A 210 4.54 -7.72 34.39
N ASN A 211 3.27 -8.09 34.57
CA ASN A 211 2.59 -8.05 35.87
C ASN A 211 2.31 -9.45 36.43
N ARG A 212 2.81 -10.52 35.79
CA ARG A 212 2.60 -11.93 36.17
C ARG A 212 1.15 -12.33 36.41
N LEU A 213 0.23 -11.87 35.55
CA LEU A 213 -1.20 -12.14 35.68
C LEU A 213 -1.57 -13.48 35.00
N PRO A 214 -2.26 -14.40 35.68
CA PRO A 214 -2.86 -15.57 35.03
C PRO A 214 -3.76 -15.14 33.86
N CYS A 215 -3.64 -15.85 32.74
CA CYS A 215 -4.36 -15.58 31.50
C CYS A 215 -5.61 -16.44 31.41
N ILE A 216 -6.77 -15.84 31.13
CA ILE A 216 -8.01 -16.56 30.85
C ILE A 216 -8.50 -16.23 29.44
N TYR A 217 -8.56 -17.23 28.56
CA TYR A 217 -8.99 -17.11 27.17
C TYR A 217 -10.43 -17.61 27.00
N LEU A 218 -11.38 -16.70 26.76
CA LEU A 218 -12.75 -17.01 26.36
C LEU A 218 -12.83 -17.07 24.82
N VAL A 219 -12.67 -18.27 24.29
CA VAL A 219 -12.44 -18.51 22.86
C VAL A 219 -13.76 -18.66 22.09
N ASP A 220 -13.95 -17.80 21.09
CA ASP A 220 -15.09 -17.82 20.16
C ASP A 220 -14.69 -17.09 18.87
N SER A 221 -13.82 -17.72 18.08
CA SER A 221 -13.20 -17.11 16.90
C SER A 221 -13.26 -18.02 15.66
N ALA A 222 -13.82 -17.47 14.59
CA ALA A 222 -13.82 -18.08 13.25
C ALA A 222 -12.44 -18.08 12.56
N GLY A 223 -11.38 -17.61 13.23
CA GLY A 223 -10.02 -17.55 12.71
C GLY A 223 -9.61 -16.18 12.16
N ALA A 224 -8.54 -16.15 11.37
CA ALA A 224 -8.01 -14.90 10.81
C ALA A 224 -8.92 -14.30 9.74
N PHE A 225 -9.02 -12.98 9.68
CA PHE A 225 -9.70 -12.29 8.59
C PHE A 225 -8.89 -12.41 7.29
N LEU A 226 -9.27 -13.38 6.44
CA LEU A 226 -8.50 -13.80 5.26
C LEU A 226 -8.05 -12.68 4.31
N PRO A 227 -8.84 -11.62 4.03
CA PRO A 227 -8.39 -10.54 3.16
C PRO A 227 -7.15 -9.78 3.67
N LEU A 228 -6.91 -9.78 4.98
CA LEU A 228 -5.74 -9.14 5.61
C LEU A 228 -4.75 -10.17 6.18
N GLN A 229 -4.81 -11.42 5.71
CA GLN A 229 -4.01 -12.52 6.26
C GLN A 229 -2.50 -12.23 6.28
N SER A 230 -1.97 -11.47 5.30
CA SER A 230 -0.52 -11.18 5.24
C SER A 230 -0.04 -10.31 6.39
N GLU A 231 -0.93 -9.49 6.97
CA GLU A 231 -0.64 -8.66 8.15
C GLU A 231 -0.89 -9.41 9.46
N ILE A 232 -1.52 -10.59 9.40
CA ILE A 232 -1.91 -11.39 10.56
C ILE A 232 -1.02 -12.61 10.71
N PHE A 233 -0.84 -13.43 9.66
CA PHE A 233 -0.30 -14.79 9.74
C PHE A 233 1.09 -14.86 10.40
N ASN A 234 2.07 -14.09 9.90
CA ASN A 234 3.44 -14.13 10.43
C ASN A 234 3.51 -13.67 11.90
N MET A 235 2.79 -12.59 12.25
CA MET A 235 2.76 -12.08 13.63
C MET A 235 1.79 -12.87 14.52
N GLY A 236 0.84 -13.61 13.95
CA GLY A 236 -0.15 -14.41 14.65
C GLY A 236 0.50 -15.56 15.41
N GLY A 237 1.56 -16.16 14.84
CA GLY A 237 2.38 -17.14 15.55
C GLY A 237 2.98 -16.62 16.86
N ARG A 238 3.14 -15.30 17.02
CA ARG A 238 3.68 -14.70 18.24
C ARG A 238 2.74 -14.86 19.43
N SER A 239 1.42 -14.94 19.22
CA SER A 239 0.49 -15.15 20.34
C SER A 239 0.66 -16.52 20.97
N PHE A 240 0.83 -17.56 20.16
CA PHE A 240 1.08 -18.94 20.64
C PHE A 240 2.46 -19.05 21.30
N TYR A 241 3.48 -18.40 20.70
CA TYR A 241 4.81 -18.33 21.33
C TYR A 241 4.74 -17.69 22.72
N ASN A 242 4.04 -16.56 22.85
CA ASN A 242 3.91 -15.88 24.13
C ASN A 242 3.16 -16.75 25.15
N GLU A 243 2.09 -17.42 24.74
CA GLU A 243 1.32 -18.35 25.59
C GLU A 243 2.21 -19.46 26.16
N ALA A 244 3.01 -20.12 25.32
CA ALA A 244 3.98 -21.13 25.77
C ALA A 244 5.05 -20.54 26.71
N VAL A 245 5.59 -19.36 26.39
CA VAL A 245 6.62 -18.70 27.21
C VAL A 245 6.06 -18.26 28.57
N LEU A 246 4.81 -17.79 28.61
CA LEU A 246 4.11 -17.43 29.84
C LEU A 246 3.87 -18.67 30.71
N GLY A 247 3.39 -19.77 30.14
CA GLY A 247 3.26 -21.05 30.84
C GLY A 247 4.61 -21.52 31.41
N ALA A 248 5.68 -21.48 30.61
CA ALA A 248 7.05 -21.79 31.06
C ALA A 248 7.54 -20.86 32.18
N ALA A 249 7.11 -19.59 32.19
CA ALA A 249 7.38 -18.62 33.25
C ALA A 249 6.48 -18.82 34.51
N LYS A 250 5.70 -19.90 34.56
CA LYS A 250 4.72 -20.22 35.61
C LYS A 250 3.62 -19.17 35.76
N ILE A 251 3.20 -18.59 34.64
CA ILE A 251 2.00 -17.74 34.57
C ILE A 251 0.91 -18.61 33.95
N PRO A 252 -0.10 -19.05 34.71
CA PRO A 252 -1.05 -20.03 34.20
C PRO A 252 -1.88 -19.53 33.02
N GLN A 253 -2.14 -20.42 32.08
CA GLN A 253 -2.98 -20.19 30.91
C GLN A 253 -4.24 -21.07 31.02
N VAL A 254 -5.41 -20.45 31.11
CA VAL A 254 -6.71 -21.14 31.20
C VAL A 254 -7.54 -20.81 29.96
N ALA A 255 -8.15 -21.80 29.31
CA ALA A 255 -9.01 -21.60 28.15
C ALA A 255 -10.43 -22.08 28.39
N VAL A 256 -11.43 -21.32 27.92
CA VAL A 256 -12.85 -21.68 27.92
C VAL A 256 -13.37 -21.51 26.49
N VAL A 257 -13.64 -22.62 25.82
CA VAL A 257 -14.07 -22.68 24.43
C VAL A 257 -15.58 -22.56 24.35
N CYS A 258 -16.05 -21.32 24.23
CA CYS A 258 -17.47 -20.94 24.11
C CYS A 258 -18.02 -21.06 22.68
N GLY A 259 -17.15 -21.34 21.70
CA GLY A 259 -17.55 -21.34 20.30
C GLY A 259 -16.54 -21.96 19.34
N SER A 260 -16.54 -21.47 18.09
CA SER A 260 -15.66 -22.03 17.08
C SER A 260 -14.21 -21.65 17.37
N CYS A 261 -13.30 -22.58 17.12
CA CYS A 261 -11.87 -22.42 17.31
C CYS A 261 -11.12 -23.18 16.19
N THR A 262 -10.88 -22.49 15.07
CA THR A 262 -10.42 -23.13 13.83
C THR A 262 -8.98 -22.78 13.44
N ALA A 263 -8.32 -23.69 12.74
CA ALA A 263 -6.98 -23.54 12.18
C ALA A 263 -5.96 -23.14 13.25
N GLY A 264 -5.21 -22.04 13.04
CA GLY A 264 -4.22 -21.58 14.01
C GLY A 264 -4.83 -21.26 15.38
N GLY A 265 -6.10 -20.84 15.45
CA GLY A 265 -6.77 -20.56 16.72
C GLY A 265 -6.90 -21.79 17.63
N ALA A 266 -6.94 -22.99 17.06
CA ALA A 266 -7.00 -24.26 17.79
C ALA A 266 -5.82 -24.46 18.76
N TYR A 267 -4.70 -23.78 18.53
CA TYR A 267 -3.55 -23.84 19.44
C TYR A 267 -3.78 -23.16 20.78
N VAL A 268 -4.68 -22.17 20.88
CA VAL A 268 -4.94 -21.49 22.17
C VAL A 268 -5.47 -22.46 23.22
N PRO A 269 -6.63 -23.13 23.04
CA PRO A 269 -7.10 -24.07 24.05
C PRO A 269 -6.24 -25.32 24.20
N THR A 270 -5.50 -25.73 23.17
CA THR A 270 -4.67 -26.95 23.24
C THR A 270 -3.28 -26.73 23.83
N MET A 271 -2.84 -25.47 23.97
CA MET A 271 -1.60 -25.10 24.65
C MET A 271 -1.83 -24.53 26.05
N ALA A 272 -3.08 -24.25 26.43
CA ALA A 272 -3.46 -23.85 27.77
C ALA A 272 -3.14 -24.96 28.78
N ASP A 273 -2.88 -24.58 30.03
CA ASP A 273 -2.63 -25.53 31.13
C ASP A 273 -3.92 -26.31 31.47
N ASP A 274 -5.06 -25.62 31.43
CA ASP A 274 -6.39 -26.19 31.63
C ASP A 274 -7.38 -25.61 30.61
N ALA A 275 -8.14 -26.48 29.95
CA ALA A 275 -9.12 -26.10 28.94
C ALA A 275 -10.52 -26.69 29.20
N VAL A 276 -11.53 -25.81 29.20
CA VAL A 276 -12.96 -26.16 29.29
C VAL A 276 -13.59 -26.01 27.90
N ILE A 277 -14.43 -26.95 27.48
CA ILE A 277 -15.17 -26.87 26.22
C ILE A 277 -16.69 -27.02 26.42
N VAL A 278 -17.45 -26.14 25.77
CA VAL A 278 -18.92 -26.13 25.88
C VAL A 278 -19.54 -27.10 24.87
N ASN A 279 -20.35 -28.02 25.37
CA ASN A 279 -21.09 -29.01 24.59
C ASN A 279 -21.95 -28.35 23.51
N LYS A 280 -21.92 -28.90 22.28
CA LYS A 280 -22.68 -28.44 21.09
C LYS A 280 -22.42 -27.01 20.62
N LYS A 281 -21.58 -26.23 21.32
CA LYS A 281 -21.24 -24.83 20.98
C LYS A 281 -19.76 -24.67 20.66
N GLY A 282 -18.90 -25.23 21.52
CA GLY A 282 -17.45 -25.22 21.38
C GLY A 282 -16.99 -26.26 20.36
N THR A 283 -16.12 -25.85 19.43
CA THR A 283 -15.51 -26.77 18.46
C THR A 283 -14.06 -26.42 18.18
N ILE A 284 -13.16 -27.40 18.18
CA ILE A 284 -11.72 -27.22 17.90
C ILE A 284 -11.33 -28.06 16.68
N PHE A 285 -10.71 -27.46 15.67
CA PHE A 285 -10.16 -28.22 14.55
C PHE A 285 -9.13 -27.41 13.74
N LEU A 286 -8.14 -28.08 13.17
CA LEU A 286 -7.16 -27.45 12.27
C LEU A 286 -7.77 -27.08 10.90
N ALA A 287 -8.74 -27.88 10.45
CA ALA A 287 -9.48 -27.66 9.22
C ALA A 287 -10.97 -27.81 9.53
N GLY A 288 -11.75 -26.73 9.39
CA GLY A 288 -13.19 -26.82 9.60
C GLY A 288 -13.92 -27.64 8.54
N PRO A 289 -15.19 -28.01 8.76
CA PRO A 289 -15.96 -28.83 7.83
C PRO A 289 -15.97 -28.34 6.37
N PRO A 290 -16.02 -27.02 6.07
CA PRO A 290 -15.91 -26.56 4.68
C PRO A 290 -14.58 -26.93 4.02
N LEU A 291 -13.48 -26.91 4.78
CA LEU A 291 -12.14 -27.24 4.27
C LEU A 291 -11.94 -28.75 4.15
N VAL A 292 -12.45 -29.54 5.10
CA VAL A 292 -12.45 -31.02 5.01
C VAL A 292 -13.25 -31.48 3.79
N LYS A 293 -14.44 -30.90 3.56
CA LYS A 293 -15.24 -31.17 2.37
C LYS A 293 -14.51 -30.79 1.08
N ALA A 294 -13.82 -29.64 1.06
CA ALA A 294 -13.07 -29.19 -0.11
C ALA A 294 -11.83 -30.06 -0.41
N ALA A 295 -11.15 -30.56 0.63
CA ALA A 295 -9.92 -31.33 0.49
C ALA A 295 -10.15 -32.84 0.26
N LEU A 296 -11.11 -33.43 0.97
CA LEU A 296 -11.35 -34.88 1.01
C LEU A 296 -12.72 -35.30 0.46
N GLY A 297 -13.62 -34.35 0.19
CA GLY A 297 -14.99 -34.64 -0.25
C GLY A 297 -15.93 -35.12 0.88
N GLU A 298 -15.42 -35.33 2.09
CA GLU A 298 -16.18 -35.84 3.22
C GLU A 298 -17.09 -34.76 3.83
N ILE A 299 -18.35 -35.13 4.10
CA ILE A 299 -19.34 -34.27 4.75
C ILE A 299 -19.45 -34.71 6.20
N ILE A 300 -18.78 -33.97 7.09
CA ILE A 300 -18.80 -34.18 8.54
C ILE A 300 -19.37 -32.94 9.23
N SER A 301 -20.11 -33.13 10.33
CA SER A 301 -20.62 -32.01 11.12
C SER A 301 -19.50 -31.38 11.99
N PRO A 302 -19.59 -30.09 12.35
CA PRO A 302 -18.61 -29.47 13.24
C PRO A 302 -18.44 -30.21 14.59
N ASP A 303 -19.55 -30.69 15.16
CA ASP A 303 -19.57 -31.42 16.44
C ASP A 303 -18.93 -32.81 16.33
N ALA A 304 -19.16 -33.52 15.21
CA ALA A 304 -18.54 -34.82 14.96
C ALA A 304 -17.04 -34.70 14.65
N LEU A 305 -16.61 -33.60 14.02
CA LEU A 305 -15.22 -33.37 13.65
C LEU A 305 -14.36 -32.92 14.84
N GLY A 306 -14.91 -32.10 15.74
CA GLY A 306 -14.14 -31.47 16.81
C GLY A 306 -14.99 -30.90 17.93
N GLY A 307 -16.11 -31.54 18.27
CA GLY A 307 -16.96 -31.12 19.37
C GLY A 307 -16.44 -31.53 20.76
N ALA A 308 -17.12 -31.05 21.80
CA ALA A 308 -16.75 -31.25 23.21
C ALA A 308 -16.55 -32.73 23.59
N LYS A 309 -17.44 -33.63 23.14
CA LYS A 309 -17.36 -35.06 23.47
C LYS A 309 -16.10 -35.71 22.89
N LEU A 310 -15.70 -35.32 21.68
CA LEU A 310 -14.50 -35.85 21.03
C LEU A 310 -13.24 -35.34 21.73
N HIS A 311 -13.21 -34.07 22.12
CA HIS A 311 -12.03 -33.50 22.77
C HIS A 311 -11.83 -33.92 24.22
N CYS A 312 -12.90 -34.02 25.02
CA CYS A 312 -12.80 -34.52 26.39
C CYS A 312 -12.75 -36.05 26.49
N GLY A 313 -13.48 -36.77 25.62
CA GLY A 313 -13.65 -38.22 25.74
C GLY A 313 -12.70 -39.08 24.91
N THR A 314 -12.08 -38.53 23.86
CA THR A 314 -11.25 -39.32 22.92
C THR A 314 -9.86 -38.73 22.71
N SER A 315 -9.76 -37.47 22.28
CA SER A 315 -8.46 -36.90 21.89
C SER A 315 -7.65 -36.30 23.04
N GLY A 316 -8.30 -35.85 24.12
CA GLY A 316 -7.62 -35.19 25.24
C GLY A 316 -7.15 -33.77 24.93
N CYS A 317 -7.68 -33.12 23.89
CA CYS A 317 -7.33 -31.72 23.57
C CYS A 317 -7.92 -30.70 24.56
N THR A 318 -8.87 -31.12 25.40
CA THR A 318 -9.53 -30.29 26.42
C THR A 318 -9.86 -31.13 27.64
N ASP A 319 -9.75 -30.55 28.82
CA ASP A 319 -9.77 -31.28 30.10
C ASP A 319 -11.16 -31.37 30.73
N TYR A 320 -11.97 -30.31 30.58
CA TYR A 320 -13.27 -30.20 31.24
C TYR A 320 -14.43 -30.08 30.24
N PHE A 321 -15.44 -30.92 30.43
CA PHE A 321 -16.68 -30.91 29.65
C PHE A 321 -17.76 -30.11 30.37
N ALA A 322 -18.34 -29.11 29.69
CA ALA A 322 -19.43 -28.31 30.24
C ALA A 322 -20.67 -28.39 29.33
N ASP A 323 -21.86 -28.58 29.91
CA ASP A 323 -23.10 -28.66 29.14
C ASP A 323 -23.59 -27.31 28.59
N ASP A 324 -23.26 -26.22 29.28
CA ASP A 324 -23.62 -24.85 28.89
C ASP A 324 -22.51 -23.84 29.26
N GLU A 325 -22.62 -22.62 28.73
CA GLU A 325 -21.61 -21.58 28.92
C GLU A 325 -21.52 -21.09 30.37
N THR A 326 -22.62 -21.05 31.12
CA THR A 326 -22.60 -20.59 32.52
C THR A 326 -21.82 -21.59 33.37
N THR A 327 -22.08 -22.88 33.17
CA THR A 327 -21.33 -23.97 33.81
C THR A 327 -19.85 -23.93 33.41
N ALA A 328 -19.54 -23.68 32.13
CA ALA A 328 -18.15 -23.58 31.68
C ALA A 328 -17.39 -22.41 32.30
N LEU A 329 -18.05 -21.25 32.46
CA LEU A 329 -17.45 -20.09 33.13
C LEU A 329 -17.26 -20.35 34.62
N GLN A 330 -18.20 -21.06 35.25
CA GLN A 330 -18.06 -21.50 36.64
C GLN A 330 -16.87 -22.47 36.80
N MET A 331 -16.69 -23.43 35.90
CA MET A 331 -15.50 -24.29 35.87
C MET A 331 -14.22 -23.48 35.66
N GLY A 332 -14.23 -22.46 34.80
CA GLY A 332 -13.12 -21.52 34.66
C GLY A 332 -12.76 -20.81 35.97
N ARG A 333 -13.77 -20.39 36.76
CA ARG A 333 -13.57 -19.84 38.11
C ARG A 333 -12.97 -20.87 39.06
N ASP A 334 -13.40 -22.12 38.97
CA ASP A 334 -12.95 -23.20 39.84
C ASP A 334 -11.50 -23.62 39.51
N ILE A 335 -11.11 -23.63 38.23
CA ILE A 335 -9.70 -23.78 37.81
C ILE A 335 -8.84 -22.68 38.41
N VAL A 336 -9.28 -21.41 38.31
CA VAL A 336 -8.55 -20.28 38.93
C VAL A 336 -8.38 -20.47 40.44
N SER A 337 -9.33 -21.13 41.10
CA SER A 337 -9.24 -21.45 42.53
C SER A 337 -8.12 -22.44 42.85
N SER A 338 -7.83 -23.38 41.94
CA SER A 338 -6.83 -24.46 42.10
C SER A 338 -5.44 -24.15 41.54
N LEU A 339 -5.24 -23.03 40.84
CA LEU A 339 -3.95 -22.66 40.22
C LEU A 339 -2.78 -22.59 41.22
N ASN A 340 -3.05 -22.50 42.53
CA ASN A 340 -2.05 -22.34 43.59
C ASN A 340 -1.02 -21.22 43.29
N VAL A 341 -1.47 -20.18 42.59
CA VAL A 341 -0.68 -18.98 42.34
C VAL A 341 -0.81 -18.11 43.57
N PHE A 342 0.33 -17.79 44.17
CA PHE A 342 0.42 -16.83 45.25
C PHE A 342 -0.07 -15.48 44.71
N CYS A 343 -1.27 -15.10 45.10
CA CYS A 343 -1.61 -13.68 45.19
C CYS A 343 -1.08 -13.26 46.56
N HIS A 344 -0.57 -12.03 46.71
CA HIS A 344 -0.48 -11.47 48.06
C HIS A 344 -1.91 -11.35 48.61
N GLU A 345 -2.38 -12.44 49.22
CA GLU A 345 -3.52 -12.48 50.08
C GLU A 345 -3.22 -11.49 51.22
N ASP A 346 -4.13 -10.54 51.39
CA ASP A 346 -4.34 -9.86 52.66
C ASP A 346 -3.18 -9.03 53.23
N LYS A 347 -2.52 -8.20 52.43
CA LYS A 347 -2.22 -6.87 52.97
C LYS A 347 -3.52 -6.08 52.90
N GLU A 348 -4.12 -5.80 54.06
CA GLU A 348 -5.09 -4.71 54.19
C GLU A 348 -4.54 -3.53 53.41
N PHE A 349 -5.37 -2.94 52.53
CA PHE A 349 -4.96 -1.75 51.81
C PHE A 349 -4.44 -0.75 52.85
N PRO A 350 -3.26 -0.14 52.64
CA PRO A 350 -2.80 0.88 53.55
C PRO A 350 -3.90 1.93 53.62
N GLU A 351 -4.31 2.29 54.84
CA GLU A 351 -5.28 3.35 55.05
C GLU A 351 -4.80 4.59 54.30
N TYR A 352 -5.66 5.17 53.47
CA TYR A 352 -5.31 6.29 52.62
C TYR A 352 -6.28 7.44 52.85
N ASP A 353 -5.75 8.65 52.71
CA ASP A 353 -6.57 9.86 52.79
C ASP A 353 -7.05 10.21 51.38
N GLU A 354 -8.34 10.48 51.23
CA GLU A 354 -8.85 11.12 50.01
C GLU A 354 -8.13 12.48 49.78
N PRO A 355 -7.90 12.88 48.52
CA PRO A 355 -7.34 14.20 48.20
C PRO A 355 -8.16 15.34 48.84
N ILE A 356 -7.47 16.40 49.31
CA ILE A 356 -8.12 17.56 49.93
C ILE A 356 -8.93 18.36 48.91
N TYR A 357 -8.48 18.36 47.66
CA TYR A 357 -9.10 19.06 46.54
C TYR A 357 -9.96 18.10 45.70
N ASP A 358 -11.13 18.56 45.26
CA ASP A 358 -12.05 17.71 44.50
C ASP A 358 -11.49 17.41 43.10
N VAL A 359 -11.55 16.13 42.73
CA VAL A 359 -11.12 15.60 41.43
C VAL A 359 -12.03 16.08 40.31
N SER A 360 -13.28 16.42 40.63
CA SER A 360 -14.23 17.02 39.69
C SER A 360 -13.73 18.34 39.10
N GLU A 361 -12.71 18.97 39.71
CA GLU A 361 -12.13 20.23 39.26
C GLU A 361 -11.08 20.08 38.14
N ILE A 362 -10.56 18.86 37.89
CA ILE A 362 -9.54 18.59 36.87
C ILE A 362 -9.91 19.12 35.46
N PRO A 363 -11.15 18.96 34.96
CA PRO A 363 -11.56 19.48 33.65
C PRO A 363 -11.34 20.99 33.48
N GLY A 364 -11.45 21.77 34.56
CA GLY A 364 -11.24 23.23 34.51
C GLY A 364 -9.78 23.65 34.63
N ILE A 365 -8.89 22.75 35.06
CA ILE A 365 -7.42 22.98 35.10
C ILE A 365 -6.80 22.82 33.71
N ILE A 366 -7.34 21.91 32.89
CA ILE A 366 -6.80 21.58 31.58
C ILE A 366 -7.02 22.78 30.63
N PRO A 367 -5.96 23.44 30.13
CA PRO A 367 -6.11 24.64 29.32
C PRO A 367 -6.97 24.42 28.08
N SER A 368 -7.85 25.38 27.79
CA SER A 368 -8.70 25.38 26.61
C SER A 368 -7.97 25.80 25.34
N SER A 369 -6.80 26.43 25.42
CA SER A 369 -5.93 26.72 24.28
C SER A 369 -5.41 25.43 23.64
N GLU A 370 -5.01 25.50 22.36
CA GLU A 370 -4.37 24.35 21.69
C GLU A 370 -2.97 24.07 22.25
N ASP A 371 -2.36 25.06 22.87
CA ASP A 371 -1.05 25.01 23.50
C ASP A 371 -1.20 24.62 24.97
N HIS A 372 -1.18 23.32 25.25
CA HIS A 372 -1.27 22.78 26.63
C HIS A 372 -0.06 23.14 27.53
N HIS A 373 0.83 24.04 27.11
CA HIS A 373 2.08 24.39 27.78
C HIS A 373 1.89 25.17 29.11
N GLU A 374 0.69 25.69 29.37
CA GLU A 374 0.34 26.44 30.59
C GLU A 374 -0.31 25.58 31.69
N MET A 375 -0.39 24.25 31.50
CA MET A 375 -1.01 23.35 32.47
C MET A 375 -0.18 23.25 33.75
N ASN A 376 -0.72 23.73 34.87
CA ASN A 376 -0.07 23.61 36.17
C ASN A 376 -0.22 22.19 36.73
N MET A 377 0.87 21.43 36.68
CA MET A 377 0.88 20.03 37.10
C MET A 377 0.76 19.85 38.61
N VAL A 378 1.14 20.85 39.43
CA VAL A 378 0.98 20.81 40.89
C VAL A 378 -0.50 20.73 41.26
N GLN A 379 -1.36 21.50 40.56
CA GLN A 379 -2.81 21.48 40.77
C GLN A 379 -3.41 20.11 40.44
N ILE A 380 -2.88 19.42 39.42
CA ILE A 380 -3.32 18.07 39.06
C ILE A 380 -2.84 17.05 40.08
N ILE A 381 -1.56 17.08 40.47
CA ILE A 381 -0.98 16.17 41.47
C ILE A 381 -1.78 16.27 42.78
N ALA A 382 -2.13 17.47 43.24
CA ALA A 382 -2.90 17.69 44.45
C ALA A 382 -4.28 17.01 44.47
N ARG A 383 -4.88 16.73 43.31
CA ARG A 383 -6.17 16.03 43.16
C ARG A 383 -6.03 14.53 42.96
N ILE A 384 -4.82 14.02 42.80
CA ILE A 384 -4.54 12.60 42.55
C ILE A 384 -3.90 11.93 43.77
N VAL A 385 -3.01 12.62 44.48
CA VAL A 385 -2.24 12.03 45.60
C VAL A 385 -2.99 12.08 46.92
N ASP A 386 -2.73 11.10 47.78
CA ASP A 386 -3.42 10.90 49.05
C ASP A 386 -3.23 12.10 49.97
N GLY A 387 -4.34 12.65 50.48
CA GLY A 387 -4.38 13.86 51.29
C GLY A 387 -3.67 15.07 50.67
N SER A 388 -3.53 15.10 49.33
CA SER A 388 -2.83 16.15 48.59
C SER A 388 -1.39 16.39 49.07
N ARG A 389 -0.71 15.34 49.55
CA ARG A 389 0.67 15.41 50.06
C ARG A 389 1.70 15.04 48.99
N PHE A 390 2.68 15.92 48.78
CA PHE A 390 3.74 15.72 47.78
C PHE A 390 5.06 16.28 48.30
N HIS A 391 6.09 15.44 48.33
CA HIS A 391 7.43 15.86 48.69
C HIS A 391 8.27 16.05 47.43
N GLU A 392 8.39 17.31 47.01
CA GLU A 392 9.12 17.65 45.80
C GLU A 392 10.63 17.43 45.96
N PHE A 393 11.18 16.59 45.09
CA PHE A 393 12.60 16.35 44.95
C PHE A 393 13.22 17.42 44.06
N LYS A 394 14.30 18.07 44.53
CA LYS A 394 15.01 19.12 43.79
C LYS A 394 14.07 20.24 43.30
N ALA A 395 13.24 20.79 44.18
CA ALA A 395 12.29 21.87 43.85
C ALA A 395 12.97 23.09 43.18
N MET A 396 14.15 23.47 43.66
CA MET A 396 14.90 24.64 43.16
C MET A 396 15.77 24.35 41.91
N PHE A 397 15.71 23.14 41.33
CA PHE A 397 16.56 22.75 40.19
C PHE A 397 15.72 22.05 39.12
N GLY A 398 15.80 22.50 37.87
CA GLY A 398 15.04 21.92 36.75
C GLY A 398 13.52 22.02 36.94
N ALA A 399 12.98 23.23 37.04
CA ALA A 399 11.59 23.50 37.44
C ALA A 399 10.54 23.03 36.39
N CYS A 400 10.94 22.84 35.13
CA CYS A 400 10.04 22.36 34.08
C CYS A 400 9.69 20.85 34.21
N LEU A 401 10.44 20.10 35.03
CA LEU A 401 10.15 18.72 35.39
C LEU A 401 9.98 18.62 36.91
N LEU A 402 8.73 18.50 37.36
CA LEU A 402 8.46 18.18 38.75
C LEU A 402 8.77 16.71 38.99
N THR A 403 9.50 16.46 40.07
CA THR A 403 9.77 15.11 40.54
C THR A 403 9.53 15.07 42.04
N GLY A 404 8.94 14.01 42.56
CA GLY A 404 8.74 13.93 44.00
C GLY A 404 8.04 12.65 44.43
N PHE A 405 8.02 12.46 45.75
CA PHE A 405 7.42 11.29 46.37
C PHE A 405 6.01 11.63 46.88
N ALA A 406 5.07 10.71 46.68
CA ALA A 406 3.70 10.80 47.18
C ALA A 406 3.13 9.41 47.43
N HIS A 407 1.95 9.37 48.04
CA HIS A 407 1.15 8.14 48.13
C HIS A 407 -0.07 8.24 47.19
N ILE A 408 -0.42 7.13 46.54
CA ILE A 408 -1.65 6.99 45.76
C ILE A 408 -2.33 5.68 46.17
N GLY A 409 -3.51 5.76 46.78
CA GLY A 409 -4.22 4.61 47.33
C GLY A 409 -3.38 3.85 48.37
N GLY A 410 -2.61 4.58 49.17
CA GLY A 410 -1.73 4.06 50.22
C GLY A 410 -0.36 3.60 49.73
N HIS A 411 -0.09 3.58 48.42
CA HIS A 411 1.17 3.09 47.86
C HIS A 411 2.16 4.24 47.66
N LEU A 412 3.40 4.09 48.13
CA LEU A 412 4.48 5.05 47.88
C LEU A 412 4.88 5.03 46.39
N VAL A 413 4.96 6.21 45.78
CA VAL A 413 5.19 6.38 44.34
C VAL A 413 6.20 7.50 44.10
N GLY A 414 7.00 7.36 43.04
CA GLY A 414 7.81 8.43 42.49
C GLY A 414 7.11 9.04 41.28
N ILE A 415 6.73 10.33 41.38
CA ILE A 415 6.05 11.04 40.30
C ILE A 415 7.07 11.83 39.50
N LEU A 416 6.99 11.75 38.17
CA LEU A 416 7.61 12.67 37.23
C LEU A 416 6.50 13.35 36.43
N ALA A 417 6.35 14.65 36.58
CA ALA A 417 5.34 15.44 35.88
C ALA A 417 6.02 16.59 35.15
N ASN A 418 5.88 16.66 33.84
CA ASN A 418 6.53 17.71 33.07
C ASN A 418 5.51 18.83 32.76
N GLN A 419 5.92 20.07 32.98
CA GLN A 419 5.12 21.29 32.78
C GLN A 419 5.81 22.29 31.83
N GLY A 420 6.87 21.84 31.14
CA GLY A 420 7.68 22.65 30.25
C GLY A 420 8.65 21.78 29.43
N CYS A 421 9.62 22.45 28.82
CA CYS A 421 10.71 21.80 28.07
C CYS A 421 11.64 21.02 29.02
N ILE A 422 12.16 19.89 28.57
CA ILE A 422 13.12 19.08 29.34
C ILE A 422 14.53 19.46 28.88
N GLY A 423 15.16 20.43 29.55
CA GLY A 423 16.54 20.84 29.28
C GLY A 423 17.59 19.93 29.95
N GLU A 424 18.82 20.42 30.04
CA GLU A 424 19.92 19.69 30.69
C GLU A 424 19.65 19.45 32.19
N ALA A 425 19.20 20.49 32.90
CA ALA A 425 18.94 20.43 34.33
C ALA A 425 17.77 19.48 34.65
N GLU A 426 16.67 19.58 33.91
CA GLU A 426 15.51 18.69 34.03
C GLU A 426 15.88 17.25 33.76
N ALA A 427 16.65 16.99 32.69
CA ALA A 427 17.08 15.63 32.37
C ALA A 427 18.03 15.05 33.43
N ALA A 428 18.95 15.85 33.98
CA ALA A 428 19.82 15.43 35.08
C ALA A 428 19.03 15.15 36.37
N LYS A 429 18.00 15.98 36.67
CA LYS A 429 17.06 15.76 37.77
C LYS A 429 16.28 14.46 37.58
N GLY A 430 15.67 14.26 36.41
CA GLY A 430 14.93 13.05 36.06
C GLY A 430 15.78 11.79 36.13
N THR A 431 17.01 11.83 35.61
CA THR A 431 17.97 10.71 35.69
C THR A 431 18.24 10.30 37.14
N HIS A 432 18.56 11.27 38.00
CA HIS A 432 18.87 11.01 39.40
C HIS A 432 17.63 10.48 40.14
N PHE A 433 16.46 11.08 39.89
CA PHE A 433 15.21 10.68 40.53
C PHE A 433 14.80 9.25 40.15
N VAL A 434 14.80 8.92 38.85
CA VAL A 434 14.51 7.57 38.36
C VAL A 434 15.47 6.55 38.96
N THR A 435 16.76 6.85 39.00
CA THR A 435 17.77 5.96 39.61
C THR A 435 17.50 5.76 41.10
N SER A 436 17.17 6.84 41.83
CA SER A 436 16.84 6.77 43.26
C SER A 436 15.59 5.93 43.52
N CYS A 437 14.57 6.04 42.67
CA CYS A 437 13.37 5.20 42.78
C CYS A 437 13.70 3.74 42.49
N CYS A 438 14.52 3.44 41.49
CA CYS A 438 14.99 2.08 41.21
C CYS A 438 15.78 1.49 42.38
N GLU A 439 16.70 2.24 42.99
CA GLU A 439 17.46 1.79 44.17
C GLU A 439 16.59 1.50 45.38
N ARG A 440 15.43 2.15 45.48
CA ARG A 440 14.48 2.01 46.59
C ARG A 440 13.27 1.12 46.26
N ASP A 441 13.27 0.50 45.08
CA ASP A 441 12.13 -0.26 44.53
C ASP A 441 10.79 0.51 44.55
N ILE A 442 10.84 1.82 44.34
CA ILE A 442 9.66 2.70 44.30
C ILE A 442 9.10 2.75 42.87
N PRO A 443 7.81 2.45 42.64
CA PRO A 443 7.20 2.53 41.31
C PRO A 443 7.15 3.96 40.77
N LEU A 444 7.23 4.09 39.44
CA LEU A 444 7.28 5.39 38.75
C LEU A 444 5.97 5.73 38.07
N VAL A 445 5.51 6.96 38.25
CA VAL A 445 4.35 7.53 37.55
C VAL A 445 4.80 8.70 36.71
N PHE A 446 4.52 8.63 35.42
CA PHE A 446 4.78 9.71 34.47
C PHE A 446 3.48 10.42 34.13
N PHE A 447 3.40 11.70 34.46
CA PHE A 447 2.35 12.60 34.01
C PHE A 447 2.87 13.44 32.86
N GLN A 448 2.44 13.09 31.66
CA GLN A 448 3.01 13.63 30.42
C GLN A 448 2.19 14.81 29.88
N ASN A 449 2.86 15.94 29.71
CA ASN A 449 2.39 17.11 29.00
C ASN A 449 3.57 17.82 28.28
N THR A 450 4.14 17.17 27.26
CA THR A 450 5.42 17.56 26.67
C THR A 450 5.34 18.77 25.77
N VAL A 451 6.39 19.60 25.86
CA VAL A 451 6.65 20.73 24.97
C VAL A 451 7.73 20.30 23.98
N ASP A 452 7.51 20.56 22.70
CA ASP A 452 8.51 20.32 21.66
C ASP A 452 9.28 21.61 21.37
N ASP A 453 10.52 21.66 21.82
CA ASP A 453 11.45 22.78 21.63
C ASP A 453 12.64 22.39 20.73
N SER A 454 12.53 21.26 20.01
CA SER A 454 13.62 20.69 19.21
C SER A 454 14.00 21.49 17.94
N LEU A 455 13.48 22.72 17.80
CA LEU A 455 13.60 23.54 16.59
C LEU A 455 14.20 24.94 16.81
N SER A 456 14.70 25.26 18.00
CA SER A 456 15.57 26.44 18.12
C SER A 456 16.80 26.21 17.21
N ILE A 457 16.92 26.98 16.13
CA ILE A 457 18.08 26.94 15.26
C ILE A 457 19.23 27.54 16.09
N PRO A 458 20.31 26.79 16.38
CA PRO A 458 21.41 27.35 17.14
C PRO A 458 22.08 28.44 16.29
N GLU A 459 22.02 29.69 16.74
CA GLU A 459 22.54 30.84 16.00
C GLU A 459 24.04 31.02 16.25
N ASN A 460 24.52 30.56 17.40
CA ASN A 460 25.92 30.70 17.82
C ASN A 460 26.52 29.38 18.36
N LYS A 461 27.84 29.37 18.59
CA LYS A 461 28.56 28.19 19.09
C LYS A 461 28.16 27.79 20.53
N GLU A 462 27.74 28.74 21.35
CA GLU A 462 27.25 28.47 22.71
C GLU A 462 25.90 27.75 22.67
N ASP A 463 24.98 28.13 21.77
CA ASP A 463 23.71 27.45 21.56
C ASP A 463 23.91 26.00 21.12
N VAL A 464 24.85 25.76 20.19
CA VAL A 464 25.23 24.40 19.76
C VAL A 464 25.77 23.58 20.94
N LEU A 465 26.59 24.20 21.80
CA LEU A 465 27.12 23.54 23.00
C LEU A 465 26.01 23.21 23.98
N MET A 466 25.11 24.16 24.28
CA MET A 466 23.98 23.97 25.19
C MET A 466 23.01 22.90 24.70
N GLN A 467 22.68 22.88 23.40
CA GLN A 467 21.88 21.81 22.81
C GLN A 467 22.57 20.45 22.90
N SER A 468 23.88 20.39 22.67
CA SER A 468 24.66 19.15 22.77
C SER A 468 24.71 18.61 24.21
N LEU A 469 24.86 19.49 25.20
CA LEU A 469 24.84 19.13 26.61
C LEU A 469 23.45 18.65 27.05
N SER A 470 22.39 19.36 26.65
CA SER A 470 21.01 18.95 26.87
C SER A 470 20.73 17.57 26.27
N MET A 471 21.10 17.34 25.01
CA MET A 471 20.94 16.05 24.33
C MET A 471 21.66 14.91 25.08
N LYS A 472 22.89 15.16 25.56
CA LYS A 472 23.65 14.17 26.35
C LYS A 472 22.94 13.83 27.66
N SER A 473 22.41 14.83 28.37
CA SER A 473 21.68 14.63 29.62
C SER A 473 20.32 13.96 29.39
N GLN A 474 19.58 14.33 28.34
CA GLN A 474 18.35 13.66 27.92
C GLN A 474 18.60 12.19 27.58
N ALA A 475 19.69 11.86 26.87
CA ALA A 475 20.06 10.48 26.57
C ALA A 475 20.32 9.66 27.84
N ARG A 476 20.94 10.26 28.87
CA ARG A 476 21.12 9.62 30.19
C ARG A 476 19.78 9.36 30.89
N MET A 477 18.86 10.32 30.84
CA MET A 477 17.51 10.15 31.39
C MET A 477 16.76 9.04 30.67
N LEU A 478 16.80 9.01 29.32
CA LEU A 478 16.18 7.96 28.52
C LEU A 478 16.74 6.58 28.88
N SER A 479 18.06 6.49 29.07
CA SER A 479 18.72 5.27 29.51
C SER A 479 18.21 4.83 30.89
N ALA A 480 18.13 5.76 31.85
CA ALA A 480 17.63 5.46 33.20
C ALA A 480 16.17 4.97 33.17
N VAL A 481 15.29 5.63 32.40
CA VAL A 481 13.88 5.26 32.25
C VAL A 481 13.72 3.89 31.58
N SER A 482 14.52 3.62 30.55
CA SER A 482 14.48 2.35 29.81
C SER A 482 15.02 1.17 30.62
N CYS A 483 16.05 1.41 31.46
CA CYS A 483 16.65 0.40 32.32
C CYS A 483 15.95 0.24 33.68
N ALA A 484 14.99 1.12 34.02
CA ALA A 484 14.26 1.04 35.28
C ALA A 484 13.49 -0.29 35.38
N HIS A 485 13.83 -1.13 36.37
CA HIS A 485 13.19 -2.41 36.63
C HIS A 485 11.89 -2.28 37.43
N VAL A 486 11.71 -1.15 38.13
CA VAL A 486 10.48 -0.84 38.87
C VAL A 486 9.29 -0.65 37.91
N PRO A 487 8.05 -0.87 38.38
CA PRO A 487 6.89 -0.68 37.54
C PRO A 487 6.69 0.77 37.13
N LYS A 488 6.23 0.96 35.88
CA LYS A 488 6.06 2.26 35.24
C LYS A 488 4.62 2.44 34.78
N ILE A 489 3.96 3.50 35.24
CA ILE A 489 2.64 3.94 34.76
C ILE A 489 2.79 5.28 34.07
N THR A 490 2.25 5.41 32.87
CA THR A 490 2.25 6.67 32.12
C THR A 490 0.82 7.14 31.89
N VAL A 491 0.54 8.40 32.18
CA VAL A 491 -0.72 9.06 31.83
C VAL A 491 -0.40 10.28 30.98
N ILE A 492 -0.84 10.25 29.72
CA ILE A 492 -0.73 11.39 28.81
C ILE A 492 -1.92 12.30 29.09
N MET A 493 -1.66 13.42 29.76
CA MET A 493 -2.69 14.37 30.22
C MET A 493 -2.93 15.50 29.21
N GLY A 494 -1.89 15.87 28.45
CA GLY A 494 -1.97 16.88 27.41
C GLY A 494 -1.17 16.47 26.19
N ASN A 495 -0.06 17.15 25.93
CA ASN A 495 0.77 16.89 24.76
C ASN A 495 1.74 15.71 24.96
N GLY A 496 1.92 14.96 23.89
CA GLY A 496 2.83 13.83 23.78
C GLY A 496 3.69 13.90 22.54
N PHE A 497 4.45 15.00 22.43
CA PHE A 497 5.27 15.33 21.27
C PHE A 497 6.76 15.08 21.47
N GLY A 498 7.47 14.87 20.36
CA GLY A 498 8.92 14.92 20.29
C GLY A 498 9.65 13.82 21.04
N THR A 499 10.94 14.06 21.25
CA THR A 499 11.83 13.19 22.03
C THR A 499 11.44 13.12 23.50
N SER A 500 10.83 14.19 24.04
CA SER A 500 10.31 14.26 25.40
C SER A 500 9.26 13.17 25.69
N HIS A 501 8.52 12.68 24.68
CA HIS A 501 7.62 11.54 24.87
C HIS A 501 8.35 10.26 25.28
N TYR A 502 9.58 10.05 24.80
CA TYR A 502 10.37 8.90 25.21
C TYR A 502 10.93 9.07 26.62
N LEU A 503 11.36 10.29 26.98
CA LEU A 503 11.86 10.61 28.32
C LEU A 503 10.80 10.43 29.40
N MET A 504 9.54 10.75 29.08
CA MET A 504 8.40 10.68 30.01
C MET A 504 7.65 9.34 29.97
N GLY A 505 8.34 8.22 29.76
CA GLY A 505 7.72 6.90 29.87
C GLY A 505 6.77 6.55 28.72
N GLY A 506 6.98 7.09 27.51
CA GLY A 506 6.14 6.83 26.34
C GLY A 506 6.08 5.35 25.91
N ARG A 507 5.27 5.04 24.89
CA ARG A 507 4.98 3.64 24.53
C ARG A 507 6.22 2.80 24.21
N ALA A 508 7.24 3.41 23.61
CA ALA A 508 8.46 2.73 23.17
C ALA A 508 9.41 2.32 24.30
N VAL A 509 9.26 2.88 25.51
CA VAL A 509 10.06 2.52 26.70
C VAL A 509 9.33 1.53 27.61
N SER A 510 8.34 0.83 27.06
CA SER A 510 7.62 -0.29 27.69
C SER A 510 7.11 -0.02 29.12
N PRO A 511 6.25 0.99 29.34
CA PRO A 511 5.54 1.11 30.61
C PRO A 511 4.56 -0.06 30.78
N ASN A 512 4.35 -0.48 32.04
CA ASN A 512 3.37 -1.52 32.41
C ASN A 512 1.97 -1.10 31.93
N PHE A 513 1.61 0.15 32.18
CA PHE A 513 0.38 0.75 31.68
C PHE A 513 0.64 2.15 31.10
N LEU A 514 -0.03 2.43 30.00
CA LEU A 514 -0.06 3.76 29.41
C LEU A 514 -1.51 4.10 29.07
N PHE A 515 -1.99 5.18 29.68
CA PHE A 515 -3.31 5.75 29.47
C PHE A 515 -3.18 7.14 28.85
N ALA A 516 -4.23 7.58 28.17
CA ALA A 516 -4.30 8.91 27.58
C ALA A 516 -5.66 9.52 27.93
N TRP A 517 -5.66 10.78 28.32
CA TRP A 517 -6.89 11.55 28.52
C TRP A 517 -7.56 11.90 27.19
N PRO A 518 -8.87 12.25 27.19
CA PRO A 518 -9.61 12.51 25.95
C PRO A 518 -9.05 13.69 25.13
N ASN A 519 -8.42 14.66 25.78
CA ASN A 519 -7.78 15.82 25.14
C ASN A 519 -6.35 15.53 24.67
N ALA A 520 -5.76 14.39 25.05
CA ALA A 520 -4.36 14.12 24.81
C ALA A 520 -4.03 14.01 23.31
N ARG A 521 -2.88 14.57 22.92
CA ARG A 521 -2.38 14.54 21.53
C ARG A 521 -1.01 13.90 21.50
N VAL A 522 -0.81 12.91 20.64
CA VAL A 522 0.48 12.22 20.49
C VAL A 522 0.93 12.30 19.04
N ALA A 523 2.12 12.83 18.81
CA ALA A 523 2.69 13.00 17.47
C ALA A 523 4.22 13.08 17.54
N ILE A 524 4.88 12.94 16.39
CA ILE A 524 6.34 13.11 16.31
C ILE A 524 6.79 14.52 16.70
N MET A 525 5.97 15.52 16.37
CA MET A 525 6.14 16.91 16.75
C MET A 525 4.77 17.59 16.68
N GLU A 526 4.70 18.83 17.14
CA GLU A 526 3.49 19.63 17.03
C GLU A 526 3.06 19.84 15.56
N PRO A 527 1.79 19.60 15.19
CA PRO A 527 1.36 19.68 13.79
C PRO A 527 1.59 21.04 13.13
N GLN A 528 1.44 22.14 13.87
CA GLN A 528 1.66 23.49 13.36
C GLN A 528 3.15 23.73 13.05
N LYS A 529 4.04 23.34 13.98
CA LYS A 529 5.50 23.40 13.77
C LYS A 529 5.97 22.48 12.65
N LEU A 530 5.39 21.27 12.52
CA LEU A 530 5.67 20.36 11.40
C LEU A 530 5.29 20.99 10.06
N ALA A 531 4.11 21.60 9.98
CA ALA A 531 3.65 22.27 8.77
C ALA A 531 4.54 23.45 8.40
N ALA A 532 4.93 24.28 9.39
CA ALA A 532 5.85 25.40 9.21
C ALA A 532 7.23 24.93 8.75
N LYS A 533 7.81 23.91 9.40
CA LYS A 533 9.11 23.33 9.01
C LYS A 533 9.07 22.71 7.61
N ILE A 534 8.01 21.98 7.28
CA ILE A 534 7.81 21.45 5.92
C ILE A 534 7.71 22.60 4.92
N ALA A 535 7.06 23.72 5.27
CA ALA A 535 6.95 24.91 4.43
C ALA A 535 8.29 25.67 4.28
N GLU A 536 9.14 25.66 5.31
CA GLU A 536 10.46 26.30 5.30
C GLU A 536 11.51 25.45 4.58
N GLU A 537 11.54 24.14 4.84
CA GLU A 537 12.41 23.17 4.14
C GLU A 537 12.02 23.01 2.67
N SER A 538 10.83 23.45 2.25
CA SER A 538 10.41 23.40 0.83
C SER A 538 11.05 24.47 -0.06
N ASN A 539 12.06 25.20 0.43
CA ASN A 539 13.07 25.84 -0.42
C ASN A 539 14.23 24.91 -0.86
N LEU A 540 14.27 23.62 -0.44
CA LEU A 540 15.12 22.56 -1.03
C LEU A 540 14.40 21.19 -1.02
N GLU A 541 13.93 20.78 -2.19
CA GLU A 541 13.71 19.40 -2.68
C GLU A 541 12.89 18.41 -1.80
N GLY A 542 11.57 18.48 -1.96
CA GLY A 542 10.59 17.50 -1.47
C GLY A 542 10.71 16.08 -2.04
N GLU A 543 10.98 15.11 -1.16
CA GLU A 543 10.83 13.67 -1.48
C GLU A 543 9.99 12.86 -0.46
N ALA A 544 9.82 13.31 0.79
CA ALA A 544 9.13 12.51 1.82
C ALA A 544 7.61 12.79 1.92
N VAL A 545 7.19 14.07 1.89
CA VAL A 545 5.76 14.47 1.85
C VAL A 545 5.13 14.13 0.48
N VAL A 546 5.99 14.04 -0.54
CA VAL A 546 5.67 13.73 -1.91
C VAL A 546 5.09 12.30 -2.04
N LYS A 547 5.52 11.29 -1.29
CA LYS A 547 5.00 9.91 -1.45
C LYS A 547 3.56 9.68 -0.97
N LEU A 548 3.05 10.47 -0.02
CA LEU A 548 1.65 10.39 0.42
C LEU A 548 0.74 11.38 -0.34
N ALA A 549 1.29 12.52 -0.78
CA ALA A 549 0.57 13.49 -1.61
C ALA A 549 0.57 13.16 -3.13
N GLU A 550 1.46 12.28 -3.61
CA GLU A 550 1.58 11.90 -5.04
C GLU A 550 0.55 10.90 -5.55
N LYS A 551 -0.24 10.27 -4.67
CA LYS A 551 -1.35 9.42 -5.14
C LYS A 551 -2.55 10.22 -5.62
N ASN A 552 -2.61 11.52 -5.33
CA ASN A 552 -3.75 12.36 -5.68
C ASN A 552 -3.36 13.28 -6.85
N PRO A 553 -4.09 13.27 -7.98
CA PRO A 553 -3.88 14.27 -9.00
C PRO A 553 -4.21 15.66 -8.41
N LYS A 554 -3.20 16.53 -8.32
CA LYS A 554 -3.42 17.96 -8.05
C LYS A 554 -3.79 18.60 -9.37
N VAL A 555 -4.95 19.25 -9.42
CA VAL A 555 -5.51 19.76 -10.68
C VAL A 555 -5.83 21.24 -10.56
N GLU A 556 -5.47 22.03 -11.57
CA GLU A 556 -5.87 23.43 -11.67
C GLU A 556 -7.31 23.54 -12.17
N ASP A 557 -8.10 24.41 -11.56
CA ASP A 557 -9.41 24.78 -12.09
C ASP A 557 -9.27 25.75 -13.29
N ASN A 558 -10.41 26.16 -13.88
CA ASN A 558 -10.45 27.06 -15.02
C ASN A 558 -9.87 28.47 -14.72
N SER A 559 -9.65 28.82 -13.45
CA SER A 559 -9.03 30.08 -13.02
C SER A 559 -7.51 29.96 -12.82
N GLY A 560 -6.93 28.77 -13.02
CA GLY A 560 -5.53 28.48 -12.75
C GLY A 560 -5.22 28.21 -11.26
N THR A 561 -6.26 28.08 -10.42
CA THR A 561 -6.10 27.83 -9.00
C THR A 561 -5.95 26.33 -8.74
N LEU A 562 -4.96 25.95 -7.94
CA LEU A 562 -4.69 24.54 -7.64
C LEU A 562 -5.73 23.96 -6.66
N VAL A 563 -6.47 22.96 -7.12
CA VAL A 563 -7.49 22.24 -6.35
C VAL A 563 -6.93 20.92 -5.82
N ILE A 564 -7.15 20.69 -4.52
CA ILE A 564 -6.59 19.53 -3.78
C ILE A 564 -7.70 18.64 -3.18
N ASN A 565 -8.92 19.16 -3.01
CA ASN A 565 -10.05 18.39 -2.49
C ASN A 565 -10.41 17.24 -3.46
N PRO A 566 -10.43 15.96 -3.02
CA PRO A 566 -10.68 14.82 -3.90
C PRO A 566 -11.98 14.88 -4.71
N ASN A 567 -13.05 15.46 -4.14
CA ASN A 567 -14.34 15.57 -4.83
C ASN A 567 -14.30 16.65 -5.92
N ASN A 568 -13.68 17.79 -5.65
CA ASN A 568 -13.55 18.86 -6.63
C ASN A 568 -12.57 18.45 -7.75
N VAL A 569 -11.47 17.78 -7.39
CA VAL A 569 -10.54 17.17 -8.36
C VAL A 569 -11.27 16.15 -9.23
N LEU A 570 -12.10 15.29 -8.64
CA LEU A 570 -12.91 14.32 -9.38
C LEU A 570 -13.81 15.02 -10.40
N THR A 571 -14.51 16.10 -10.03
CA THR A 571 -15.35 16.88 -10.96
C THR A 571 -14.55 17.47 -12.11
N ILE A 572 -13.42 18.14 -11.82
CA ILE A 572 -12.60 18.77 -12.87
C ILE A 572 -12.02 17.72 -13.83
N VAL A 573 -11.54 16.59 -13.29
CA VAL A 573 -11.00 15.48 -14.08
C VAL A 573 -12.09 14.84 -14.93
N ALA A 574 -13.27 14.61 -14.36
CA ALA A 574 -14.41 14.04 -15.05
C ALA A 574 -14.88 14.93 -16.20
N GLU A 575 -15.11 16.22 -15.94
CA GLU A 575 -15.53 17.19 -16.97
C GLU A 575 -14.51 17.30 -18.10
N TYR A 576 -13.22 17.37 -17.76
CA TYR A 576 -12.15 17.44 -18.76
C TYR A 576 -12.11 16.19 -19.65
N PHE A 577 -12.17 14.97 -19.08
CA PHE A 577 -12.13 13.76 -19.90
C PHE A 577 -13.47 13.47 -20.59
N LYS A 578 -14.59 13.88 -20.01
CA LYS A 578 -15.89 13.87 -20.69
C LYS A 578 -15.84 14.71 -21.94
N SER A 579 -15.27 15.92 -21.89
CA SER A 579 -15.12 16.78 -23.07
C SER A 579 -14.17 16.21 -24.14
N LYS A 580 -13.37 15.19 -23.83
CA LYS A 580 -12.45 14.52 -24.76
C LYS A 580 -13.00 13.22 -25.31
N PHE A 581 -13.80 12.50 -24.53
CA PHE A 581 -14.34 11.18 -24.89
C PHE A 581 -15.81 11.22 -25.31
N GLN A 582 -16.46 12.36 -25.12
CA GLN A 582 -17.82 12.63 -25.57
C GLN A 582 -17.83 13.87 -26.48
N ASP A 583 -18.13 13.67 -27.77
CA ASP A 583 -18.40 14.75 -28.72
C ASP A 583 -19.92 14.83 -28.99
N VAL A 584 -20.51 15.98 -28.70
CA VAL A 584 -21.95 16.23 -28.86
C VAL A 584 -22.39 16.27 -30.32
N THR A 585 -21.46 16.48 -31.26
CA THR A 585 -21.72 16.51 -32.71
C THR A 585 -21.77 15.10 -33.33
N ILE A 586 -21.33 14.07 -32.58
CA ILE A 586 -21.30 12.69 -33.03
C ILE A 586 -22.46 11.92 -32.39
N LYS A 587 -23.34 11.36 -33.22
CA LYS A 587 -24.38 10.45 -32.74
C LYS A 587 -23.73 9.17 -32.19
N ASN A 588 -24.19 8.74 -31.03
CA ASN A 588 -23.80 7.45 -30.47
C ASN A 588 -24.13 6.33 -31.45
N ILE A 589 -23.31 5.28 -31.46
CA ILE A 589 -23.68 4.04 -32.13
C ILE A 589 -24.82 3.42 -31.32
N ASP A 590 -26.01 3.40 -31.92
CA ASP A 590 -27.13 2.69 -31.35
C ASP A 590 -26.79 1.20 -31.23
N ALA A 591 -27.26 0.58 -30.15
CA ALA A 591 -27.29 -0.87 -30.03
C ALA A 591 -27.92 -1.49 -31.29
N PHE A 592 -27.54 -2.72 -31.62
CA PHE A 592 -28.13 -3.42 -32.76
C PHE A 592 -29.65 -3.52 -32.60
N GLN A 593 -30.42 -3.00 -33.57
CA GLN A 593 -31.90 -2.91 -33.52
C GLN A 593 -32.61 -4.00 -34.37
N GLY A 594 -31.88 -4.98 -34.92
CA GLY A 594 -32.50 -6.11 -35.64
C GLY A 594 -33.16 -7.12 -34.69
N PRO A 595 -33.94 -8.10 -35.19
CA PRO A 595 -34.48 -9.16 -34.36
C PRO A 595 -33.35 -10.00 -33.71
N PRO A 596 -33.56 -10.56 -32.50
CA PRO A 596 -32.61 -11.49 -31.91
C PRO A 596 -32.32 -12.64 -32.88
N LYS A 597 -31.04 -12.84 -33.19
CA LYS A 597 -30.56 -13.83 -34.18
C LYS A 597 -29.25 -14.39 -33.69
N ALA A 598 -29.12 -15.72 -33.67
CA ALA A 598 -27.85 -16.39 -33.42
C ALA A 598 -26.75 -15.88 -34.38
N LEU A 599 -25.49 -15.98 -33.94
CA LEU A 599 -24.35 -15.78 -34.83
C LEU A 599 -24.27 -16.96 -35.78
N ASP A 600 -24.11 -16.71 -37.07
CA ASP A 600 -23.89 -17.76 -38.08
C ASP A 600 -22.61 -18.55 -37.77
N LYS A 601 -21.60 -17.89 -37.17
CA LYS A 601 -20.38 -18.50 -36.62
C LYS A 601 -20.32 -18.32 -35.09
N PRO A 602 -20.92 -19.23 -34.29
CA PRO A 602 -20.98 -19.09 -32.84
C PRO A 602 -19.58 -19.02 -32.20
N ILE A 603 -19.50 -18.37 -31.05
CA ILE A 603 -18.28 -18.25 -30.26
C ILE A 603 -18.07 -19.56 -29.50
N THR A 604 -16.93 -20.20 -29.70
CA THR A 604 -16.64 -21.51 -29.10
C THR A 604 -15.87 -21.37 -27.79
N ALA A 605 -16.00 -22.35 -26.89
CA ALA A 605 -15.22 -22.42 -25.64
C ALA A 605 -13.69 -22.41 -25.91
N ALA A 606 -13.26 -23.04 -27.01
CA ALA A 606 -11.85 -23.04 -27.42
C ALA A 606 -11.33 -21.63 -27.80
N GLU A 607 -12.16 -20.80 -28.44
CA GLU A 607 -11.82 -19.41 -28.74
C GLU A 607 -11.80 -18.55 -27.48
N VAL A 608 -12.74 -18.78 -26.55
CA VAL A 608 -12.73 -18.13 -25.23
C VAL A 608 -11.42 -18.47 -24.51
N ARG A 609 -11.07 -19.76 -24.40
CA ARG A 609 -9.82 -20.21 -23.76
C ARG A 609 -8.59 -19.54 -24.36
N LYS A 610 -8.45 -19.55 -25.69
CA LYS A 610 -7.34 -18.87 -26.39
C LYS A 610 -7.27 -17.38 -26.08
N SER A 611 -8.42 -16.74 -25.90
CA SER A 611 -8.51 -15.31 -25.58
C SER A 611 -8.13 -15.04 -24.11
N LEU A 612 -8.58 -15.89 -23.19
CA LEU A 612 -8.22 -15.82 -21.78
C LEU A 612 -6.71 -15.99 -21.58
N ASP A 613 -6.10 -16.99 -22.21
CA ASP A 613 -4.66 -17.27 -22.11
C ASP A 613 -3.79 -16.08 -22.53
N ARG A 614 -4.28 -15.25 -23.46
CA ARG A 614 -3.61 -14.03 -23.95
C ARG A 614 -3.75 -12.82 -23.04
N LEU A 615 -4.63 -12.83 -22.05
CA LEU A 615 -4.72 -11.74 -21.08
C LEU A 615 -3.38 -11.57 -20.34
N LYS A 616 -3.07 -10.40 -19.79
CA LYS A 616 -1.83 -10.20 -19.03
C LYS A 616 -2.13 -10.35 -17.53
N ASN A 617 -1.30 -11.13 -16.83
CA ASN A 617 -1.37 -11.25 -15.36
C ASN A 617 -0.89 -9.94 -14.69
N ASN A 618 -1.23 -9.76 -13.42
CA ASN A 618 -0.93 -8.63 -12.54
C ASN A 618 -1.39 -7.29 -13.12
N ARG A 619 -2.60 -7.28 -13.69
CA ARG A 619 -3.26 -6.08 -14.22
C ARG A 619 -4.50 -5.76 -13.38
N ALA A 620 -4.79 -4.47 -13.21
CA ALA A 620 -5.99 -4.01 -12.54
C ALA A 620 -7.25 -4.50 -13.28
N SER A 621 -8.22 -5.01 -12.52
CA SER A 621 -9.54 -5.43 -12.99
C SER A 621 -10.42 -4.23 -13.31
N GLY A 622 -11.50 -4.46 -14.07
CA GLY A 622 -12.54 -3.46 -14.27
C GLY A 622 -13.43 -3.32 -13.04
N GLN A 623 -14.57 -2.65 -13.21
CA GLN A 623 -15.55 -2.43 -12.14
C GLN A 623 -16.07 -3.74 -11.53
N ASP A 624 -16.12 -4.81 -12.34
CA ASP A 624 -16.54 -6.16 -11.92
C ASP A 624 -15.60 -6.83 -10.91
N GLY A 625 -14.38 -6.29 -10.72
CA GLY A 625 -13.38 -6.88 -9.84
C GLY A 625 -12.78 -8.19 -10.36
N ILE A 626 -13.18 -8.68 -11.54
CA ILE A 626 -12.75 -9.96 -12.11
C ILE A 626 -11.34 -9.80 -12.68
N SER A 627 -10.37 -10.51 -12.12
CA SER A 627 -8.99 -10.49 -12.60
C SER A 627 -8.77 -11.43 -13.80
N ALA A 628 -7.68 -11.21 -14.54
CA ALA A 628 -7.31 -12.07 -15.66
C ALA A 628 -6.95 -13.49 -15.20
N GLU A 629 -6.32 -13.60 -14.03
CA GLU A 629 -5.89 -14.86 -13.41
C GLU A 629 -7.06 -15.75 -13.05
N LEU A 630 -8.14 -15.15 -12.51
CA LEU A 630 -9.35 -15.89 -12.17
C LEU A 630 -9.93 -16.61 -13.39
N LEU A 631 -9.95 -15.92 -14.53
CA LEU A 631 -10.47 -16.50 -15.78
C LEU A 631 -9.48 -17.48 -16.41
N LYS A 632 -8.18 -17.13 -16.46
CA LYS A 632 -7.13 -17.97 -17.05
C LYS A 632 -6.95 -19.30 -16.34
N TYR A 633 -6.93 -19.29 -15.02
CA TYR A 633 -6.66 -20.48 -14.23
C TYR A 633 -7.96 -21.15 -13.73
N GLY A 634 -9.12 -20.62 -14.16
CA GLY A 634 -10.42 -21.25 -13.97
C GLY A 634 -10.57 -22.54 -14.79
N THR A 635 -11.55 -23.35 -14.41
CA THR A 635 -11.82 -24.65 -15.04
C THR A 635 -12.33 -24.51 -16.47
N LYS A 636 -12.24 -25.59 -17.28
CA LYS A 636 -12.78 -25.60 -18.66
C LYS A 636 -14.29 -25.32 -18.72
N ALA A 637 -15.03 -25.70 -17.68
CA ALA A 637 -16.46 -25.39 -17.56
C ALA A 637 -16.75 -23.88 -17.62
N LEU A 638 -15.82 -23.04 -17.14
CA LEU A 638 -15.95 -21.58 -17.24
C LEU A 638 -15.91 -21.09 -18.68
N ASP A 639 -15.10 -21.71 -19.54
CA ASP A 639 -14.98 -21.34 -20.96
C ASP A 639 -16.29 -21.58 -21.70
N GLU A 640 -16.94 -22.70 -21.40
CA GLU A 640 -18.25 -23.07 -21.96
C GLU A 640 -19.33 -22.08 -21.52
N GLN A 641 -19.38 -21.74 -20.24
CA GLN A 641 -20.36 -20.78 -19.72
C GLN A 641 -20.15 -19.38 -20.31
N LEU A 642 -18.90 -18.92 -20.44
CA LEU A 642 -18.60 -17.64 -21.08
C LEU A 642 -18.96 -17.65 -22.57
N ALA A 643 -18.73 -18.75 -23.27
CA ALA A 643 -19.15 -18.90 -24.67
C ALA A 643 -20.68 -18.83 -24.80
N ILE A 644 -21.42 -19.50 -23.90
CA ILE A 644 -22.89 -19.41 -23.86
C ILE A 644 -23.33 -17.96 -23.63
N ILE A 645 -22.79 -17.28 -22.61
CA ILE A 645 -23.12 -15.88 -22.30
C ILE A 645 -22.87 -14.98 -23.52
N PHE A 646 -21.73 -15.15 -24.21
CA PHE A 646 -21.42 -14.35 -25.38
C PHE A 646 -22.37 -14.62 -26.55
N ASN A 647 -22.77 -15.87 -26.80
CA ASN A 647 -23.71 -16.18 -27.88
C ASN A 647 -25.14 -15.72 -27.52
N ASP A 648 -25.58 -15.95 -26.28
CA ASP A 648 -26.89 -15.51 -25.74
C ASP A 648 -27.06 -13.98 -25.84
N THR A 649 -25.96 -13.22 -25.74
CA THR A 649 -25.98 -11.77 -25.94
C THR A 649 -26.57 -11.38 -27.29
N PHE A 650 -26.28 -12.15 -28.35
CA PHE A 650 -26.75 -11.86 -29.71
C PHE A 650 -28.01 -12.65 -30.08
N GLU A 651 -28.14 -13.88 -29.58
CA GLU A 651 -29.27 -14.76 -29.86
C GLU A 651 -30.53 -14.34 -29.09
N LYS A 652 -30.39 -13.88 -27.84
CA LYS A 652 -31.51 -13.54 -26.93
C LYS A 652 -31.58 -12.06 -26.59
N HIS A 653 -30.68 -11.22 -27.12
CA HIS A 653 -30.54 -9.80 -26.76
C HIS A 653 -30.33 -9.56 -25.25
N GLN A 654 -29.66 -10.48 -24.56
CA GLN A 654 -29.34 -10.32 -23.14
C GLN A 654 -28.03 -9.56 -22.98
N ASP A 655 -28.05 -8.32 -22.51
CA ASP A 655 -26.82 -7.56 -22.27
C ASP A 655 -26.09 -8.10 -21.01
N PRO A 656 -24.86 -8.62 -21.15
CA PRO A 656 -24.08 -9.12 -20.01
C PRO A 656 -23.48 -7.99 -19.15
N ASN A 657 -23.79 -6.72 -19.45
CA ASN A 657 -23.32 -5.52 -18.74
C ASN A 657 -21.79 -5.42 -18.65
N ILE A 658 -21.11 -5.77 -19.75
CA ILE A 658 -19.64 -5.77 -19.82
C ILE A 658 -19.06 -4.48 -20.43
N ASN A 659 -19.91 -3.53 -20.81
CA ASN A 659 -19.53 -2.29 -21.52
C ASN A 659 -19.26 -1.10 -20.58
N VAL A 660 -19.04 -1.36 -19.29
CA VAL A 660 -18.67 -0.32 -18.31
C VAL A 660 -17.15 -0.25 -18.14
N GLY A 661 -16.62 0.96 -18.06
CA GLY A 661 -15.19 1.23 -17.81
C GLY A 661 -14.98 2.21 -16.68
N GLU A 662 -13.90 2.01 -15.90
CA GLU A 662 -13.51 2.90 -14.81
C GLU A 662 -12.29 3.74 -15.22
N LEU A 663 -12.46 5.06 -15.36
CA LEU A 663 -11.40 5.99 -15.74
C LEU A 663 -10.62 6.45 -14.51
N ILE A 664 -9.32 6.15 -14.51
CA ILE A 664 -8.35 6.59 -13.53
C ILE A 664 -7.34 7.51 -14.23
N ALA A 665 -7.14 8.70 -13.67
CA ALA A 665 -6.21 9.69 -14.22
C ALA A 665 -4.83 9.61 -13.52
N ILE A 666 -3.75 9.38 -14.28
CA ILE A 666 -2.38 9.27 -13.74
C ILE A 666 -1.50 10.39 -14.29
N PRO A 667 -0.74 11.14 -13.47
CA PRO A 667 0.16 12.19 -13.97
C PRO A 667 1.14 11.71 -15.06
N LYS A 668 1.30 12.50 -16.13
CA LYS A 668 2.34 12.29 -17.15
C LYS A 668 3.71 12.60 -16.53
N ILE A 669 4.64 11.67 -16.65
CA ILE A 669 6.02 11.83 -16.14
C ILE A 669 6.68 13.04 -16.83
N GLY A 670 7.29 13.93 -16.03
CA GLY A 670 8.04 15.09 -16.53
C GLY A 670 7.18 16.26 -17.03
N LYS A 671 5.85 16.21 -16.85
CA LYS A 671 4.95 17.35 -17.12
C LYS A 671 4.57 18.04 -15.81
N SER A 672 4.28 19.34 -15.87
CA SER A 672 3.88 20.11 -14.70
C SER A 672 2.63 19.50 -14.03
N LYS A 673 2.63 19.45 -12.70
CA LYS A 673 1.47 19.07 -11.89
C LYS A 673 0.47 20.25 -11.94
N GLY A 674 -0.83 20.00 -12.04
CA GLY A 674 -1.85 21.05 -12.19
C GLY A 674 -2.74 20.87 -13.42
N PRO A 675 -2.30 21.16 -14.64
CA PRO A 675 -3.20 21.12 -15.79
C PRO A 675 -3.83 19.73 -16.03
N PRO A 676 -5.16 19.60 -16.19
CA PRO A 676 -5.83 18.32 -16.47
C PRO A 676 -5.25 17.58 -17.69
N LYS A 677 -4.81 18.32 -18.71
CA LYS A 677 -4.13 17.80 -19.92
C LYS A 677 -2.83 17.03 -19.64
N ASN A 678 -2.22 17.27 -18.49
CA ASN A 678 -1.01 16.58 -18.05
C ASN A 678 -1.33 15.25 -17.33
N LEU A 679 -2.61 14.85 -17.24
CA LEU A 679 -3.01 13.54 -16.76
C LEU A 679 -3.17 12.54 -17.93
N ARG A 680 -2.87 11.26 -17.67
CA ARG A 680 -3.09 10.12 -18.56
C ARG A 680 -4.38 9.40 -18.15
N PRO A 681 -5.38 9.29 -19.04
CA PRO A 681 -6.60 8.55 -18.74
C PRO A 681 -6.39 7.04 -18.93
N ILE A 682 -6.36 6.30 -17.84
CA ILE A 682 -6.36 4.83 -17.83
C ILE A 682 -7.79 4.33 -17.59
N THR A 683 -8.41 3.75 -18.62
CA THR A 683 -9.75 3.18 -18.50
C THR A 683 -9.67 1.68 -18.25
N LEU A 684 -10.07 1.25 -17.04
CA LEU A 684 -10.15 -0.14 -16.64
C LEU A 684 -11.46 -0.74 -17.16
N LEU A 685 -11.35 -1.51 -18.25
CA LEU A 685 -12.47 -2.27 -18.81
C LEU A 685 -12.63 -3.63 -18.11
N ASN A 686 -13.85 -4.13 -18.05
CA ASN A 686 -14.18 -5.47 -17.56
C ASN A 686 -13.35 -6.55 -18.28
N THR A 687 -12.86 -7.53 -17.53
CA THR A 687 -11.91 -8.52 -18.04
C THR A 687 -12.58 -9.45 -19.06
N ILE A 688 -13.86 -9.76 -18.87
CA ILE A 688 -14.69 -10.51 -19.82
C ILE A 688 -14.82 -9.76 -21.15
N ARG A 689 -15.05 -8.44 -21.13
CA ARG A 689 -15.05 -7.60 -22.34
C ARG A 689 -13.71 -7.65 -23.07
N LYS A 690 -12.58 -7.62 -22.34
CA LYS A 690 -11.24 -7.76 -22.94
C LYS A 690 -11.07 -9.13 -23.63
N ALA A 691 -11.61 -10.20 -23.06
CA ALA A 691 -11.58 -11.53 -23.68
C ALA A 691 -12.37 -11.56 -25.01
N LEU A 692 -13.60 -11.01 -25.02
CA LEU A 692 -14.40 -10.87 -26.25
C LEU A 692 -13.68 -10.01 -27.31
N SER A 693 -13.02 -8.93 -26.87
CA SER A 693 -12.21 -8.07 -27.74
C SER A 693 -11.06 -8.82 -28.41
N ILE A 694 -10.32 -9.63 -27.64
CA ILE A 694 -9.19 -10.42 -28.14
C ILE A 694 -9.69 -11.48 -29.13
N LYS A 695 -10.81 -12.13 -28.81
CA LYS A 695 -11.48 -13.07 -29.73
C LYS A 695 -11.81 -12.40 -31.05
N THR A 696 -12.52 -11.27 -31.02
CA THR A 696 -12.96 -10.56 -32.22
C THR A 696 -11.76 -10.10 -33.04
N LEU A 697 -10.74 -9.53 -32.38
CA LEU A 697 -9.47 -9.17 -33.02
C LEU A 697 -8.83 -10.37 -33.73
N HIS A 698 -8.85 -11.57 -33.13
CA HIS A 698 -8.29 -12.76 -33.76
C HIS A 698 -9.05 -13.17 -35.03
N ARG A 699 -10.38 -13.07 -35.05
CA ARG A 699 -11.20 -13.43 -36.22
C ARG A 699 -11.05 -12.44 -37.38
N ILE A 700 -10.95 -11.14 -37.10
CA ILE A 700 -10.93 -10.11 -38.16
C ILE A 700 -9.53 -9.77 -38.67
N ARG A 701 -8.48 -10.13 -37.92
CA ARG A 701 -7.10 -9.77 -38.26
C ARG A 701 -6.70 -10.17 -39.69
N PRO A 702 -6.99 -11.39 -40.19
CA PRO A 702 -6.60 -11.76 -41.56
C PRO A 702 -7.18 -10.85 -42.65
N GLN A 703 -8.43 -10.39 -42.51
CA GLN A 703 -9.05 -9.48 -43.46
C GLN A 703 -8.52 -8.05 -43.30
N VAL A 704 -8.34 -7.59 -42.05
CA VAL A 704 -7.77 -6.27 -41.77
C VAL A 704 -6.34 -6.15 -42.32
N GLU A 705 -5.50 -7.18 -42.17
CA GLU A 705 -4.13 -7.17 -42.70
C GLU A 705 -4.07 -7.04 -44.22
N LYS A 706 -5.07 -7.55 -44.96
CA LYS A 706 -5.17 -7.36 -46.41
C LYS A 706 -5.54 -5.93 -46.81
N TYR A 707 -6.20 -5.20 -45.92
CA TYR A 707 -6.56 -3.80 -46.14
C TYR A 707 -5.39 -2.86 -45.82
N LEU A 708 -4.58 -3.18 -44.80
CA LEU A 708 -3.49 -2.31 -44.38
C LEU A 708 -2.36 -2.24 -45.42
N SER A 709 -1.93 -1.03 -45.75
CA SER A 709 -0.77 -0.79 -46.62
C SER A 709 0.51 -1.41 -46.04
N PRO A 710 1.45 -1.90 -46.87
CA PRO A 710 2.79 -2.30 -46.44
C PRO A 710 3.57 -1.19 -45.70
N ASN A 711 3.18 0.09 -45.89
CA ASN A 711 3.84 1.24 -45.27
C ASN A 711 3.55 1.41 -43.77
N GLN A 712 2.47 0.79 -43.27
CA GLN A 712 2.03 0.90 -41.89
C GLN A 712 2.59 -0.26 -41.05
N SER A 713 3.41 0.03 -40.03
CA SER A 713 4.03 -0.96 -39.15
C SER A 713 3.44 -1.06 -37.75
N GLY A 714 2.59 -0.12 -37.34
CA GLY A 714 2.02 -0.06 -35.99
C GLY A 714 0.98 -1.13 -35.72
N PHE A 715 1.09 -1.80 -34.56
CA PHE A 715 0.16 -2.82 -34.05
C PHE A 715 -0.03 -4.05 -34.95
N ARG A 716 0.90 -4.30 -35.87
CA ARG A 716 0.85 -5.44 -36.79
C ARG A 716 1.76 -6.58 -36.33
N PRO A 717 1.40 -7.84 -36.63
CA PRO A 717 2.29 -8.96 -36.37
C PRO A 717 3.55 -8.83 -37.22
N ASP A 718 4.69 -9.24 -36.64
CA ASP A 718 5.97 -9.29 -37.34
C ASP A 718 6.42 -7.94 -37.92
N GLN A 719 6.05 -6.84 -37.26
CA GLN A 719 6.52 -5.48 -37.54
C GLN A 719 6.80 -4.76 -36.22
N SER A 720 7.79 -3.87 -36.23
CA SER A 720 8.23 -3.16 -35.04
C SER A 720 8.69 -1.74 -35.36
N THR A 721 8.95 -0.97 -34.31
CA THR A 721 9.59 0.34 -34.43
C THR A 721 10.97 0.26 -35.11
N ALA A 722 11.65 -0.89 -35.03
CA ALA A 722 12.97 -1.08 -35.62
C ALA A 722 12.92 -1.08 -37.15
N ASP A 723 11.83 -1.57 -37.76
CA ASP A 723 11.62 -1.56 -39.21
C ASP A 723 11.57 -0.12 -39.76
N VAL A 724 10.86 0.76 -39.04
CA VAL A 724 10.76 2.19 -39.38
C VAL A 724 12.11 2.90 -39.24
N VAL A 725 12.82 2.67 -38.14
CA VAL A 725 14.15 3.25 -37.92
C VAL A 725 15.15 2.73 -38.96
N TRP A 726 15.05 1.45 -39.35
CA TRP A 726 15.88 0.86 -40.40
C TRP A 726 15.67 1.54 -41.75
N ALA A 727 14.42 1.78 -42.16
CA ALA A 727 14.10 2.51 -43.39
C ALA A 727 14.78 3.90 -43.41
N HIS A 728 14.60 4.68 -42.36
CA HIS A 728 15.20 6.01 -42.21
C HIS A 728 16.73 6.00 -42.30
N LYS A 729 17.39 5.00 -41.69
CA LYS A 729 18.86 4.88 -41.75
C LYS A 729 19.36 4.53 -43.15
N TRP A 730 18.61 3.74 -43.92
CA TRP A 730 18.95 3.47 -45.32
C TRP A 730 18.72 4.69 -46.23
N LEU A 731 17.67 5.49 -45.98
CA LEU A 731 17.51 6.78 -46.64
C LEU A 731 18.69 7.71 -46.37
N ALA A 732 19.10 7.83 -45.10
CA ALA A 732 20.28 8.60 -44.73
C ALA A 732 21.58 8.05 -45.35
N ALA A 733 21.69 6.72 -45.50
CA ALA A 733 22.80 6.10 -46.21
C ALA A 733 22.80 6.49 -47.70
N LYS A 734 21.64 6.49 -48.37
CA LYS A 734 21.53 6.87 -49.78
C LYS A 734 21.96 8.32 -50.00
N THR A 735 21.46 9.25 -49.19
CA THR A 735 21.88 10.66 -49.23
C THR A 735 23.40 10.82 -49.09
N ASN A 736 24.02 10.12 -48.14
CA ASN A 736 25.47 10.21 -47.93
C ASN A 736 26.29 9.57 -49.07
N ALA A 737 25.75 8.57 -49.76
CA ALA A 737 26.39 7.90 -50.88
C ALA A 737 26.35 8.75 -52.17
N GLU A 738 25.21 9.37 -52.44
CA GLU A 738 24.93 10.02 -53.74
C GLU A 738 24.83 11.54 -53.68
N ASN A 739 24.95 12.14 -52.49
CA ASN A 739 24.73 13.57 -52.26
C ASN A 739 23.34 14.04 -52.72
N VAL A 740 22.32 13.18 -52.57
CA VAL A 740 20.92 13.49 -52.87
C VAL A 740 20.24 13.95 -51.59
N GLU A 741 19.65 15.14 -51.63
CA GLU A 741 18.86 15.68 -50.54
C GLU A 741 17.49 14.98 -50.48
N ILE A 742 17.14 14.45 -49.30
CA ILE A 742 15.84 13.82 -49.06
C ILE A 742 15.15 14.60 -47.94
N LYS A 743 13.89 14.98 -48.17
CA LYS A 743 13.04 15.70 -47.23
C LYS A 743 12.06 14.73 -46.59
N ILE A 744 11.93 14.80 -45.27
CA ILE A 744 10.98 14.01 -44.48
C ILE A 744 10.04 14.95 -43.77
N THR A 745 8.75 14.83 -44.06
CA THR A 745 7.67 15.55 -43.39
C THR A 745 6.98 14.59 -42.42
N GLY A 746 7.33 14.67 -41.14
CA GLY A 746 6.77 13.85 -40.07
C GLY A 746 5.50 14.47 -39.51
N ILE A 747 4.34 13.93 -39.86
CA ILE A 747 3.03 14.43 -39.44
C ILE A 747 2.72 13.92 -38.03
N ASP A 748 2.62 14.85 -37.07
CA ASP A 748 2.09 14.57 -35.71
C ASP A 748 0.57 14.78 -35.73
N MET A 749 -0.21 13.71 -35.56
CA MET A 749 -1.66 13.82 -35.49
C MET A 749 -2.13 14.14 -34.05
N SER A 750 -2.92 15.21 -33.88
CA SER A 750 -3.40 15.65 -32.57
C SER A 750 -4.49 14.71 -32.04
N ALA A 751 -4.17 13.97 -30.97
CA ALA A 751 -5.12 13.11 -30.26
C ALA A 751 -5.85 12.12 -31.19
N ALA A 752 -5.16 11.57 -32.18
CA ALA A 752 -5.73 10.75 -33.25
C ALA A 752 -6.60 9.58 -32.76
N PHE A 753 -6.23 8.98 -31.63
CA PHE A 753 -6.99 7.89 -31.01
C PHE A 753 -8.29 8.35 -30.36
N ASP A 754 -8.37 9.60 -29.91
CA ASP A 754 -9.52 10.14 -29.20
C ASP A 754 -10.57 10.69 -30.17
N THR A 755 -10.19 11.13 -31.37
CA THR A 755 -11.10 11.75 -32.36
C THR A 755 -11.76 10.78 -33.35
N ILE A 756 -11.51 9.46 -33.23
CA ILE A 756 -12.05 8.47 -34.17
C ILE A 756 -13.59 8.47 -34.17
N ASP A 757 -14.17 8.70 -35.34
CA ASP A 757 -15.60 8.52 -35.58
C ASP A 757 -15.92 7.03 -35.66
N ARG A 758 -16.57 6.51 -34.60
CA ARG A 758 -16.89 5.09 -34.50
C ARG A 758 -17.89 4.62 -35.56
N LYS A 759 -18.77 5.49 -36.07
CA LYS A 759 -19.70 5.13 -37.14
C LYS A 759 -18.96 4.93 -38.44
N ALA A 760 -18.07 5.87 -38.79
CA ALA A 760 -17.23 5.76 -39.97
C ALA A 760 -16.32 4.51 -39.89
N LEU A 761 -15.75 4.21 -38.72
CA LEU A 761 -14.99 2.97 -38.48
C LEU A 761 -15.84 1.71 -38.74
N LEU A 762 -17.09 1.67 -38.25
CA LEU A 762 -18.00 0.56 -38.50
C LEU A 762 -18.34 0.43 -40.00
N ASP A 763 -18.54 1.55 -40.69
CA ASP A 763 -18.83 1.55 -42.12
C ASP A 763 -17.65 1.03 -42.95
N ILE A 764 -16.41 1.37 -42.58
CA ILE A 764 -15.20 0.76 -43.18
C ILE A 764 -15.17 -0.74 -42.90
N LEU A 765 -15.38 -1.17 -41.65
CA LEU A 765 -15.34 -2.59 -41.28
C LEU A 765 -16.38 -3.42 -42.02
N LYS A 766 -17.60 -2.91 -42.24
CA LYS A 766 -18.63 -3.60 -43.04
C LYS A 766 -18.18 -3.98 -44.46
N THR A 767 -17.21 -3.26 -45.01
CA THR A 767 -16.66 -3.57 -46.35
C THR A 767 -15.57 -4.64 -46.35
N ILE A 768 -15.08 -5.05 -45.17
CA ILE A 768 -13.87 -5.88 -45.02
C ILE A 768 -14.14 -7.19 -44.27
N ILE A 769 -15.11 -7.21 -43.34
CA ILE A 769 -15.35 -8.33 -42.42
C ILE A 769 -16.81 -8.82 -42.46
N ASP A 770 -17.02 -10.06 -42.00
CA ASP A 770 -18.34 -10.71 -41.93
C ASP A 770 -19.32 -9.97 -41.00
N GLU A 771 -20.62 -10.06 -41.30
CA GLU A 771 -21.70 -9.38 -40.57
C GLU A 771 -21.72 -9.70 -39.06
N ASP A 772 -21.48 -10.97 -38.68
CA ASP A 772 -21.39 -11.39 -37.28
C ASP A 772 -20.33 -10.62 -36.49
N GLU A 773 -19.16 -10.41 -37.08
CA GLU A 773 -18.08 -9.68 -36.40
C GLU A 773 -18.39 -8.18 -36.37
N VAL A 774 -19.08 -7.63 -37.38
CA VAL A 774 -19.62 -6.26 -37.33
C VAL A 774 -20.61 -6.12 -36.17
N ARG A 775 -21.52 -7.08 -35.96
CA ARG A 775 -22.48 -7.08 -34.84
C ARG A 775 -21.75 -7.08 -33.48
N ILE A 776 -20.72 -7.90 -33.32
CA ILE A 776 -19.92 -7.96 -32.08
C ILE A 776 -19.16 -6.64 -31.85
N ILE A 777 -18.50 -6.10 -32.88
CA ILE A 777 -17.79 -4.82 -32.76
C ILE A 777 -18.76 -3.69 -32.46
N ARG A 778 -19.94 -3.67 -33.11
CA ARG A 778 -21.00 -2.71 -32.82
C ARG A 778 -21.42 -2.79 -31.35
N PHE A 779 -21.65 -3.99 -30.82
CA PHE A 779 -21.94 -4.19 -29.39
C PHE A 779 -20.83 -3.63 -28.49
N LEU A 780 -19.56 -3.92 -28.79
CA LEU A 780 -18.41 -3.41 -28.03
C LEU A 780 -18.28 -1.87 -28.10
N LEU A 781 -18.71 -1.24 -29.19
CA LEU A 781 -18.64 0.21 -29.39
C LEU A 781 -19.88 0.96 -28.89
N SER A 782 -21.03 0.30 -28.84
CA SER A 782 -22.29 0.85 -28.32
C SER A 782 -22.27 0.93 -26.79
N ASN A 783 -22.98 1.92 -26.22
CA ASN A 783 -23.26 2.03 -24.79
C ASN A 783 -22.04 1.88 -23.87
N THR A 784 -20.86 2.35 -24.30
CA THR A 784 -19.66 2.31 -23.43
C THR A 784 -19.77 3.41 -22.39
N VAL A 785 -20.13 3.02 -21.17
CA VAL A 785 -20.31 3.92 -20.03
C VAL A 785 -18.99 4.04 -19.27
N VAL A 786 -18.55 5.27 -19.00
CA VAL A 786 -17.30 5.54 -18.30
C VAL A 786 -17.59 6.21 -16.95
N ASN A 787 -17.09 5.59 -15.88
CA ASN A 787 -17.12 6.12 -14.52
C ASN A 787 -15.77 6.73 -14.17
N THR A 788 -15.72 8.01 -13.84
CA THR A 788 -14.48 8.64 -13.37
C THR A 788 -14.23 8.30 -11.91
N LYS A 789 -12.98 7.98 -11.57
CA LYS A 789 -12.58 7.74 -10.17
C LYS A 789 -11.28 8.43 -9.82
N VAL A 790 -11.30 9.07 -8.65
CA VAL A 790 -10.14 9.65 -7.98
C VAL A 790 -10.12 9.13 -6.55
N ASN A 791 -9.13 8.31 -6.21
CA ASN A 791 -9.04 7.61 -4.91
C ASN A 791 -10.23 6.69 -4.62
N LYS A 792 -10.97 6.98 -3.54
CA LYS A 792 -12.22 6.31 -3.14
C LYS A 792 -13.46 7.05 -3.65
N ALA A 793 -13.30 8.25 -4.21
CA ALA A 793 -14.41 9.02 -4.76
C ALA A 793 -14.67 8.58 -6.21
N THR A 794 -15.91 8.19 -6.46
CA THR A 794 -16.41 7.83 -7.79
C THR A 794 -17.45 8.85 -8.19
N GLU A 795 -17.43 9.27 -9.44
CA GLU A 795 -18.41 10.23 -9.96
C GLU A 795 -19.83 9.64 -9.90
N GLU A 796 -20.80 10.44 -9.45
CA GLU A 796 -22.20 10.00 -9.33
C GLU A 796 -22.90 9.85 -10.69
N LYS A 797 -22.43 10.58 -11.72
CA LYS A 797 -23.02 10.61 -13.06
C LYS A 797 -22.01 10.10 -14.09
N PRO A 798 -22.08 8.82 -14.49
CA PRO A 798 -21.31 8.32 -15.61
C PRO A 798 -21.57 9.12 -16.89
N PHE A 799 -20.60 9.17 -17.79
CA PHE A 799 -20.83 9.67 -19.15
C PHE A 799 -20.67 8.55 -20.18
N ILE A 800 -21.38 8.70 -21.31
CA ILE A 800 -21.24 7.79 -22.44
C ILE A 800 -20.07 8.28 -23.28
N SER A 801 -19.08 7.41 -23.48
CA SER A 801 -18.00 7.68 -24.41
C SER A 801 -18.45 7.31 -25.82
N ASN A 802 -18.37 8.25 -26.76
CA ASN A 802 -18.75 8.07 -28.17
C ASN A 802 -17.59 8.36 -29.15
N CYS A 803 -16.54 9.00 -28.64
CA CYS A 803 -15.24 9.17 -29.26
C CYS A 803 -14.23 8.32 -28.47
N ARG A 804 -13.04 8.07 -29.02
CA ARG A 804 -12.02 7.10 -28.55
C ARG A 804 -12.10 5.72 -29.19
N ALA A 805 -10.92 5.29 -29.63
CA ALA A 805 -10.70 4.10 -30.41
C ALA A 805 -10.66 2.80 -29.60
N PHE A 806 -11.10 1.72 -30.24
CA PHE A 806 -10.80 0.34 -29.85
C PHE A 806 -9.48 -0.12 -30.49
N ASN A 807 -8.99 -1.32 -30.18
CA ASN A 807 -7.69 -1.90 -30.60
C ASN A 807 -7.35 -1.94 -32.12
N HIS A 808 -8.12 -1.29 -33.00
CA HIS A 808 -8.01 -1.37 -34.47
C HIS A 808 -7.76 -0.01 -35.16
N ILE A 809 -7.01 0.86 -34.51
CA ILE A 809 -6.67 2.21 -34.99
C ILE A 809 -5.97 2.26 -36.35
N PRO A 810 -5.05 1.32 -36.70
CA PRO A 810 -4.38 1.36 -38.00
C PRO A 810 -5.32 1.32 -39.20
N LEU A 811 -6.51 0.70 -39.08
CA LEU A 811 -7.47 0.61 -40.17
C LEU A 811 -8.06 1.98 -40.52
N TYR A 812 -8.49 2.72 -39.51
CA TYR A 812 -9.08 4.05 -39.67
C TYR A 812 -8.03 5.04 -40.20
N LEU A 813 -6.83 4.99 -39.64
CA LEU A 813 -5.71 5.81 -40.10
C LEU A 813 -5.30 5.46 -41.53
N GLU A 814 -5.24 4.17 -41.89
CA GLU A 814 -4.96 3.76 -43.28
C GLU A 814 -6.02 4.28 -44.25
N HIS A 815 -7.29 4.28 -43.86
CA HIS A 815 -8.35 4.86 -44.70
C HIS A 815 -8.12 6.35 -44.95
N ALA A 816 -7.78 7.12 -43.90
CA ALA A 816 -7.43 8.53 -44.03
C ALA A 816 -6.14 8.75 -44.84
N LEU A 817 -5.13 7.88 -44.70
CA LEU A 817 -3.87 7.94 -45.45
C LEU A 817 -4.08 7.72 -46.95
N ARG A 818 -5.04 6.87 -47.35
CA ARG A 818 -5.40 6.70 -48.77
C ARG A 818 -5.90 8.01 -49.37
N ASP A 819 -6.74 8.76 -48.65
CA ASP A 819 -7.19 10.07 -49.10
C ASP A 819 -6.03 11.07 -49.16
N ILE A 820 -5.13 11.08 -48.16
CA ILE A 820 -3.92 11.91 -48.21
C ILE A 820 -3.09 11.61 -49.46
N ARG A 821 -2.86 10.32 -49.79
CA ARG A 821 -2.08 9.89 -50.96
C ARG A 821 -2.67 10.37 -52.30
N THR A 822 -3.98 10.62 -52.36
CA THR A 822 -4.66 11.19 -53.54
C THR A 822 -4.59 12.72 -53.62
N ASN A 823 -4.43 13.41 -52.48
CA ASN A 823 -4.39 14.88 -52.42
C ASN A 823 -2.96 15.44 -52.54
N ILE A 824 -1.95 14.65 -52.17
CA ILE A 824 -0.54 15.01 -52.35
C ILE A 824 -0.13 14.77 -53.81
N SER A 825 0.73 15.64 -54.32
CA SER A 825 1.31 15.54 -55.66
C SER A 825 1.91 14.14 -55.95
N PRO A 826 1.78 13.64 -57.19
CA PRO A 826 2.32 12.34 -57.58
C PRO A 826 3.85 12.36 -57.50
N PRO A 827 4.50 11.24 -57.11
CA PRO A 827 5.95 11.18 -57.03
C PRO A 827 6.59 11.32 -58.41
N THR A 828 7.68 12.09 -58.48
CA THR A 828 8.59 12.13 -59.62
C THR A 828 9.24 10.75 -59.87
N ASP A 829 9.84 10.54 -61.05
CA ASP A 829 10.46 9.24 -61.40
C ASP A 829 11.53 8.80 -60.38
N ILE A 830 12.22 9.75 -59.76
CA ILE A 830 13.24 9.50 -58.74
C ILE A 830 12.59 9.13 -57.40
N GLU A 831 11.49 9.80 -57.04
CA GLU A 831 10.76 9.53 -55.80
C GLU A 831 10.05 8.18 -55.84
N ARG A 832 9.73 7.64 -57.02
CA ARG A 832 9.20 6.26 -57.15
C ARG A 832 10.17 5.20 -56.66
N LEU A 833 11.46 5.51 -56.59
CA LEU A 833 12.48 4.61 -56.03
C LEU A 833 12.55 4.69 -54.50
N LEU A 834 11.95 5.72 -53.88
CA LEU A 834 11.92 5.91 -52.43
C LEU A 834 10.61 5.38 -51.84
N PRO A 835 10.58 4.96 -50.56
CA PRO A 835 9.32 4.74 -49.88
C PRO A 835 8.57 6.08 -49.75
N ARG A 836 7.41 6.23 -50.38
CA ARG A 836 6.61 7.47 -50.32
C ARG A 836 6.18 7.84 -48.89
N GLU A 837 6.01 6.84 -48.03
CA GLU A 837 5.47 6.96 -46.68
C GLU A 837 6.06 5.88 -45.77
N VAL A 838 6.39 6.24 -44.53
CA VAL A 838 6.80 5.32 -43.46
C VAL A 838 5.92 5.60 -42.25
N ALA A 839 5.06 4.65 -41.87
CA ALA A 839 4.07 4.88 -40.83
C ALA A 839 4.19 3.87 -39.67
N TYR A 840 4.02 4.35 -38.44
CA TYR A 840 3.85 3.53 -37.25
C TYR A 840 2.71 4.08 -36.38
N ALA A 841 1.56 3.40 -36.46
CA ALA A 841 0.31 3.89 -35.89
C ALA A 841 -0.04 5.29 -36.44
N ASP A 842 -0.05 6.30 -35.59
CA ASP A 842 -0.32 7.71 -35.90
C ASP A 842 0.92 8.52 -36.31
N ASP A 843 2.12 8.02 -36.05
CA ASP A 843 3.36 8.64 -36.54
C ASP A 843 3.52 8.32 -38.03
N VAL A 844 3.45 9.34 -38.89
CA VAL A 844 3.54 9.18 -40.35
C VAL A 844 4.59 10.10 -40.92
N ASP A 845 5.65 9.51 -41.48
CA ASP A 845 6.72 10.22 -42.18
C ASP A 845 6.51 10.11 -43.69
N PHE A 846 6.26 11.24 -44.35
CA PHE A 846 6.27 11.31 -45.81
C PHE A 846 7.67 11.65 -46.32
N VAL A 847 8.13 10.90 -47.31
CA VAL A 847 9.48 11.04 -47.88
C VAL A 847 9.38 11.52 -49.32
N SER A 848 10.08 12.61 -49.61
CA SER A 848 10.04 13.29 -50.91
C SER A 848 11.31 14.12 -51.12
N LEU A 849 11.46 14.76 -52.28
CA LEU A 849 12.55 15.70 -52.56
C LEU A 849 12.24 17.12 -52.09
N GLU A 850 10.96 17.46 -51.91
CA GLU A 850 10.47 18.70 -51.30
C GLU A 850 9.58 18.41 -50.10
N PHE A 851 9.45 19.34 -49.14
CA PHE A 851 8.52 19.15 -48.03
C PHE A 851 7.07 19.15 -48.51
N ILE A 852 6.27 18.25 -47.95
CA ILE A 852 4.85 18.17 -48.27
C ILE A 852 4.13 19.31 -47.55
N LYS A 853 3.22 19.96 -48.26
CA LYS A 853 2.41 21.06 -47.71
C LYS A 853 1.45 20.51 -46.65
N VAL A 854 1.63 20.96 -45.42
CA VAL A 854 0.81 20.51 -44.28
C VAL A 854 -0.66 20.85 -44.48
N GLU A 855 -0.97 21.93 -45.21
CA GLU A 855 -2.34 22.35 -45.53
C GLU A 855 -3.06 21.33 -46.42
N GLU A 856 -2.35 20.66 -47.33
CA GLU A 856 -2.92 19.62 -48.20
C GLU A 856 -3.24 18.36 -47.39
N VAL A 857 -2.36 18.00 -46.44
CA VAL A 857 -2.56 16.89 -45.50
C VAL A 857 -3.73 17.18 -44.55
N GLN A 858 -3.78 18.38 -43.98
CA GLN A 858 -4.83 18.82 -43.06
C GLN A 858 -6.21 18.74 -43.72
N LYS A 859 -6.36 19.25 -44.96
CA LYS A 859 -7.63 19.17 -45.71
C LYS A 859 -8.12 17.74 -45.93
N ALA A 860 -7.20 16.79 -46.14
CA ALA A 860 -7.55 15.38 -46.30
C ALA A 860 -7.98 14.76 -44.96
N LEU A 861 -7.25 15.04 -43.88
CA LEU A 861 -7.53 14.52 -42.55
C LEU A 861 -8.83 15.06 -41.93
N GLU A 862 -9.22 16.29 -42.23
CA GLU A 862 -10.47 16.90 -41.74
C GLU A 862 -11.71 16.10 -42.15
N ARG A 863 -11.70 15.46 -43.34
CA ARG A 863 -12.79 14.59 -43.80
C ARG A 863 -12.98 13.38 -42.90
N HIS A 864 -11.91 12.96 -42.23
CA HIS A 864 -11.86 11.84 -41.28
C HIS A 864 -11.83 12.32 -39.83
N ARG A 865 -12.10 13.62 -39.57
CA ARG A 865 -12.05 14.23 -38.22
C ARG A 865 -10.71 14.00 -37.49
N LEU A 866 -9.64 13.95 -38.27
CA LEU A 866 -8.27 13.92 -37.80
C LEU A 866 -7.66 15.31 -38.03
N PHE A 867 -6.76 15.72 -37.16
CA PHE A 867 -6.17 17.05 -37.19
C PHE A 867 -4.65 16.94 -37.03
N VAL A 868 -3.91 17.69 -37.84
CA VAL A 868 -2.46 17.82 -37.72
C VAL A 868 -2.14 18.78 -36.59
N ASN A 869 -1.14 18.43 -35.80
CA ASN A 869 -0.54 19.30 -34.81
C ASN A 869 0.66 20.02 -35.44
N VAL A 870 0.40 21.18 -36.05
CA VAL A 870 1.39 21.94 -36.83
C VAL A 870 2.66 22.22 -36.02
N ASP A 871 2.53 22.54 -34.73
CA ASP A 871 3.67 22.87 -33.84
C ASP A 871 4.61 21.69 -33.56
N LYS A 872 4.13 20.45 -33.77
CA LYS A 872 4.93 19.23 -33.56
C LYS A 872 5.24 18.46 -34.84
N THR A 873 4.72 18.90 -35.97
CA THR A 873 5.10 18.36 -37.27
C THR A 873 6.61 18.55 -37.46
N ASP A 874 7.31 17.47 -37.77
CA ASP A 874 8.77 17.45 -37.93
C ASP A 874 9.16 17.64 -39.40
N PHE A 875 10.15 18.48 -39.65
CA PHE A 875 10.69 18.76 -40.98
C PHE A 875 12.17 18.41 -40.99
N THR A 876 12.47 17.18 -41.36
CA THR A 876 13.84 16.67 -41.38
C THR A 876 14.41 16.70 -42.79
N THR A 877 15.57 17.33 -42.95
CA THR A 877 16.35 17.29 -44.19
C THR A 877 17.53 16.34 -44.04
N LEU A 878 17.47 15.20 -44.73
CA LEU A 878 18.63 14.33 -44.89
C LEU A 878 19.54 14.94 -45.96
N LEU A 879 20.71 15.41 -45.53
CA LEU A 879 21.74 15.95 -46.41
C LEU A 879 23.12 15.40 -46.01
N ARG A 880 23.98 15.20 -47.01
CA ARG A 880 25.36 14.76 -46.79
C ARG A 880 26.11 15.80 -45.96
N ASN A 881 26.91 15.34 -45.00
CA ASN A 881 27.69 16.15 -44.04
C ASN A 881 26.87 17.01 -43.05
N ALA A 882 25.56 17.15 -43.21
CA ALA A 882 24.70 17.73 -42.18
C ALA A 882 24.68 16.83 -40.94
N LYS A 883 24.68 17.46 -39.75
CA LYS A 883 24.61 16.74 -38.46
C LYS A 883 23.21 16.74 -37.87
N ASP A 884 22.40 17.74 -38.18
CA ASP A 884 21.12 18.00 -37.53
C ASP A 884 20.17 16.80 -37.62
N TRP A 885 20.07 16.16 -38.79
CA TRP A 885 19.22 14.98 -38.97
C TRP A 885 19.63 13.76 -38.13
N ARG A 886 20.88 13.71 -37.63
CA ARG A 886 21.34 12.60 -36.78
C ARG A 886 20.68 12.62 -35.42
N GLU A 887 20.26 13.79 -34.97
CA GLU A 887 19.57 14.00 -33.70
C GLU A 887 18.04 13.97 -33.85
N THR A 888 17.52 13.83 -35.07
CA THR A 888 16.10 13.59 -35.32
C THR A 888 15.67 12.28 -34.68
N GLU A 889 14.62 12.33 -33.86
CA GLU A 889 14.01 11.15 -33.23
C GLU A 889 12.89 10.58 -34.11
N LYS A 890 12.99 9.29 -34.44
CA LYS A 890 11.95 8.51 -35.13
C LYS A 890 11.56 7.30 -34.29
N VAL A 891 10.28 7.25 -33.90
CA VAL A 891 9.67 6.15 -33.12
C VAL A 891 10.50 5.74 -31.89
N GLY A 892 11.03 6.76 -31.20
CA GLY A 892 11.80 6.58 -29.97
C GLY A 892 13.32 6.47 -30.14
N SER A 893 13.86 6.44 -31.37
CA SER A 893 15.30 6.29 -31.66
C SER A 893 15.84 7.44 -32.50
N LEU A 894 17.09 7.84 -32.27
CA LEU A 894 17.74 8.82 -33.16
C LEU A 894 18.24 8.14 -34.44
N ILE A 895 18.20 8.85 -35.56
CA ILE A 895 18.68 8.32 -36.85
C ILE A 895 20.22 8.12 -36.81
N GLY A 896 20.95 8.99 -36.10
CA GLY A 896 22.39 8.86 -35.90
C GLY A 896 22.77 7.74 -34.94
N ASP A 897 23.60 6.79 -35.39
CA ASP A 897 24.02 5.64 -34.56
C ASP A 897 24.76 6.06 -33.27
N LYS A 898 25.71 7.00 -33.40
CA LYS A 898 26.53 7.43 -32.27
C LYS A 898 25.70 8.23 -31.27
N GLU A 899 24.84 9.10 -31.79
CA GLU A 899 23.94 9.96 -31.04
C GLU A 899 22.91 9.12 -30.26
N ASP A 900 22.28 8.12 -30.89
CA ASP A 900 21.34 7.22 -30.21
C ASP A 900 22.05 6.38 -29.14
N VAL A 901 23.24 5.83 -29.43
CA VAL A 901 24.04 5.08 -28.45
C VAL A 901 24.38 5.93 -27.23
N GLU A 902 24.81 7.18 -27.42
CA GLU A 902 25.12 8.06 -26.28
C GLU A 902 23.87 8.36 -25.46
N ARG A 903 22.74 8.65 -26.12
CA ARG A 903 21.44 8.82 -25.47
C ARG A 903 21.06 7.58 -24.65
N ARG A 904 21.21 6.35 -25.19
CA ARG A 904 20.91 5.11 -24.45
C ARG A 904 21.82 4.88 -23.25
N LYS A 905 23.11 5.20 -23.37
CA LYS A 905 24.04 5.12 -22.24
C LYS A 905 23.60 6.05 -21.11
N GLN A 906 23.21 7.28 -21.43
CA GLN A 906 22.73 8.25 -20.44
C GLN A 906 21.42 7.79 -19.80
N LEU A 907 20.42 7.42 -20.60
CA LEU A 907 19.11 6.98 -20.12
C LEU A 907 19.20 5.72 -19.24
N SER A 908 19.99 4.72 -19.66
CA SER A 908 20.18 3.50 -18.86
C SER A 908 20.95 3.76 -17.57
N THR A 909 21.95 4.65 -17.59
CA THR A 909 22.68 5.04 -16.38
C THR A 909 21.78 5.78 -15.40
N ALA A 910 20.94 6.69 -15.89
CA ALA A 910 19.93 7.36 -15.07
C ALA A 910 18.93 6.36 -14.47
N ALA A 911 18.46 5.39 -15.24
CA ALA A 911 17.59 4.33 -14.75
C ALA A 911 18.25 3.45 -13.68
N LEU A 912 19.54 3.13 -13.85
CA LEU A 912 20.32 2.39 -12.86
C LEU A 912 20.45 3.18 -11.55
N LEU A 913 20.76 4.47 -11.62
CA LEU A 913 20.92 5.35 -10.45
C LEU A 913 19.63 5.52 -9.66
N LYS A 914 18.47 5.59 -10.34
CA LYS A 914 17.15 5.63 -9.67
C LYS A 914 16.85 4.40 -8.81
N LEU A 915 17.55 3.29 -9.07
CA LEU A 915 17.38 2.02 -8.34
C LEU A 915 18.57 1.72 -7.42
N ARG A 916 19.38 2.74 -7.10
CA ARG A 916 20.63 2.61 -6.32
C ARG A 916 20.45 1.83 -5.01
N ASP A 917 19.38 2.06 -4.27
CA ASP A 917 19.15 1.41 -2.99
C ASP A 917 18.90 -0.10 -3.13
N ILE A 918 18.31 -0.55 -4.24
CA ILE A 918 18.12 -1.97 -4.57
C ILE A 918 19.48 -2.64 -4.78
N TRP A 919 20.38 -1.92 -5.44
CA TRP A 919 21.72 -2.41 -5.74
C TRP A 919 22.60 -2.47 -4.48
N ILE A 920 22.59 -1.40 -3.68
CA ILE A 920 23.48 -1.19 -2.52
C ILE A 920 22.97 -1.84 -1.23
N GLY A 921 21.65 -2.09 -1.08
CA GLY A 921 20.98 -2.53 0.14
C GLY A 921 21.32 -3.94 0.69
N GLY A 922 22.49 -4.49 0.38
CA GLY A 922 22.98 -5.79 0.89
C GLY A 922 22.22 -7.00 0.35
N ASP A 923 22.22 -8.10 1.13
CA ASP A 923 21.62 -9.40 0.79
C ASP A 923 20.09 -9.46 0.93
N LYS A 924 19.45 -8.31 1.23
CA LYS A 924 17.98 -8.20 1.34
C LYS A 924 17.23 -8.64 0.07
N ILE A 925 17.89 -8.55 -1.08
CA ILE A 925 17.34 -8.97 -2.38
C ILE A 925 18.29 -9.98 -3.00
N LYS A 926 17.77 -11.18 -3.30
CA LYS A 926 18.53 -12.23 -3.96
C LYS A 926 19.17 -11.71 -5.25
N ARG A 927 20.41 -12.09 -5.46
CA ARG A 927 21.22 -11.71 -6.64
C ARG A 927 20.49 -11.94 -7.96
N ASP A 928 19.85 -13.09 -8.11
CA ASP A 928 19.12 -13.44 -9.33
C ASP A 928 17.94 -12.49 -9.59
N THR A 929 17.29 -12.01 -8.52
CA THR A 929 16.27 -10.98 -8.60
C THR A 929 16.86 -9.64 -9.03
N LYS A 930 18.04 -9.25 -8.49
CA LYS A 930 18.74 -8.02 -8.93
C LYS A 930 19.08 -8.08 -10.43
N ILE A 931 19.53 -9.22 -10.94
CA ILE A 931 19.81 -9.41 -12.38
C ILE A 931 18.53 -9.33 -13.21
N LYS A 932 17.42 -9.96 -12.77
CA LYS A 932 16.13 -9.86 -13.46
C LYS A 932 15.65 -8.41 -13.54
N LEU A 933 15.78 -7.65 -12.44
CA LEU A 933 15.45 -6.22 -12.41
C LEU A 933 16.36 -5.42 -13.36
N TYR A 934 17.67 -5.68 -13.37
CA TYR A 934 18.59 -5.05 -14.31
C TYR A 934 18.20 -5.29 -15.77
N ARG A 935 17.94 -6.55 -16.15
CA ARG A 935 17.50 -6.90 -17.51
C ARG A 935 16.24 -6.16 -17.92
N ALA A 936 15.26 -6.11 -17.03
CA ALA A 936 13.95 -5.54 -17.31
C ALA A 936 13.94 -4.00 -17.34
N LEU A 937 14.70 -3.34 -16.45
CA LEU A 937 14.56 -1.90 -16.20
C LEU A 937 15.75 -1.06 -16.70
N VAL A 938 16.91 -1.66 -16.92
CA VAL A 938 18.13 -0.92 -17.29
C VAL A 938 18.68 -1.39 -18.64
N LYS A 939 18.93 -2.70 -18.79
CA LYS A 939 19.48 -3.27 -20.03
C LYS A 939 18.52 -3.07 -21.20
N SER A 940 17.21 -3.23 -20.98
CA SER A 940 16.16 -2.99 -21.98
C SER A 940 16.19 -1.57 -22.57
N ILE A 941 16.52 -0.56 -21.76
CA ILE A 941 16.71 0.83 -22.20
C ILE A 941 18.02 0.95 -22.98
N LEU A 942 19.09 0.33 -22.48
CA LEU A 942 20.40 0.35 -23.11
C LEU A 942 20.41 -0.34 -24.49
N THR A 943 19.51 -1.32 -24.72
CA THR A 943 19.45 -2.11 -25.97
C THR A 943 18.23 -1.80 -26.84
N TYR A 944 17.46 -0.74 -26.54
CA TYR A 944 16.28 -0.39 -27.32
C TYR A 944 16.64 -0.10 -28.78
N ASN A 945 16.00 -0.81 -29.73
CA ASN A 945 16.28 -0.78 -31.17
C ASN A 945 17.75 -0.99 -31.56
N CYS A 946 18.56 -1.64 -30.71
CA CYS A 946 20.00 -1.80 -30.98
C CYS A 946 20.32 -2.61 -32.25
N GLY A 947 19.38 -3.43 -32.73
CA GLY A 947 19.50 -4.12 -34.02
C GLY A 947 19.53 -3.18 -35.24
N THR A 948 19.31 -1.89 -35.05
CA THR A 948 19.42 -0.85 -36.09
C THR A 948 20.74 -0.09 -36.04
N TRP A 949 21.68 -0.39 -35.13
CA TRP A 949 22.94 0.35 -35.00
C TRP A 949 24.09 -0.20 -35.84
N ALA A 950 24.62 0.61 -36.76
CA ALA A 950 25.82 0.28 -37.51
C ALA A 950 27.09 0.76 -36.78
N LEU A 951 27.54 -0.02 -35.80
CA LEU A 951 28.65 0.38 -34.92
C LEU A 951 30.03 -0.02 -35.46
N ILE A 952 31.04 0.78 -35.13
CA ILE A 952 32.45 0.38 -35.26
C ILE A 952 32.98 -0.19 -33.93
N GLN A 953 34.09 -0.93 -33.98
CA GLN A 953 34.68 -1.62 -32.81
C GLN A 953 34.83 -0.71 -31.58
N ILE A 954 35.28 0.54 -31.78
CA ILE A 954 35.47 1.51 -30.69
C ILE A 954 34.14 1.85 -29.98
N GLU A 955 33.02 1.88 -30.72
CA GLU A 955 31.69 2.15 -30.17
C GLU A 955 31.16 0.93 -29.41
N GLU A 956 31.39 -0.28 -29.93
CA GLU A 956 31.08 -1.55 -29.27
C GLU A 956 31.85 -1.70 -27.95
N ASP A 957 33.15 -1.43 -27.96
CA ASP A 957 34.02 -1.55 -26.77
C ASP A 957 33.57 -0.59 -25.65
N LYS A 958 33.13 0.62 -26.03
CA LYS A 958 32.55 1.61 -25.10
C LYS A 958 31.25 1.12 -24.48
N LEU A 959 30.37 0.50 -25.27
CA LEU A 959 29.11 -0.08 -24.80
C LEU A 959 29.36 -1.25 -23.85
N ASP A 960 30.28 -2.14 -24.19
CA ASP A 960 30.72 -3.23 -23.32
C ASP A 960 31.33 -2.70 -22.01
N ALA A 961 32.12 -1.62 -22.07
CA ALA A 961 32.67 -0.98 -20.87
C ALA A 961 31.56 -0.43 -19.95
N VAL A 962 30.53 0.21 -20.51
CA VAL A 962 29.36 0.67 -19.75
C VAL A 962 28.62 -0.51 -19.14
N HIS A 963 28.32 -1.55 -19.92
CA HIS A 963 27.65 -2.76 -19.42
C HIS A 963 28.42 -3.39 -18.24
N ARG A 964 29.74 -3.56 -18.37
CA ARG A 964 30.60 -4.06 -17.28
C ARG A 964 30.57 -3.16 -16.04
N LYS A 965 30.59 -1.84 -16.22
CA LYS A 965 30.51 -0.87 -15.12
C LYS A 965 29.19 -1.01 -14.37
N GLN A 966 28.07 -1.11 -15.08
CA GLN A 966 26.74 -1.29 -14.50
C GLN A 966 26.63 -2.63 -13.74
N LEU A 967 27.11 -3.74 -14.31
CA LEU A 967 27.16 -5.03 -13.63
C LEU A 967 27.97 -4.97 -12.33
N LYS A 968 29.16 -4.37 -12.35
CA LYS A 968 29.97 -4.22 -11.12
C LYS A 968 29.23 -3.45 -10.03
N GLN A 969 28.46 -2.41 -10.38
CA GLN A 969 27.68 -1.61 -9.44
C GLN A 969 26.53 -2.38 -8.80
N ILE A 970 25.76 -3.15 -9.58
CA ILE A 970 24.62 -3.95 -9.08
C ILE A 970 25.05 -4.94 -7.99
N LEU A 971 26.32 -5.32 -8.04
CA LEU A 971 26.89 -6.43 -7.29
C LEU A 971 27.87 -5.95 -6.23
N ASN A 972 27.89 -4.63 -6.01
CA ASN A 972 28.70 -3.96 -5.00
C ASN A 972 30.19 -4.34 -5.07
N ILE A 973 30.71 -4.62 -6.28
CA ILE A 973 32.11 -4.91 -6.50
C ILE A 973 32.85 -3.56 -6.45
N LYS A 974 33.40 -3.25 -5.29
CA LYS A 974 34.15 -2.02 -5.04
C LYS A 974 35.65 -2.26 -5.26
N TYR A 975 36.35 -1.19 -5.61
CA TYR A 975 37.81 -1.18 -5.53
C TYR A 975 38.26 -1.54 -4.09
N PRO A 976 39.34 -2.34 -3.90
CA PRO A 976 40.32 -2.80 -4.88
C PRO A 976 40.02 -4.16 -5.53
N VAL A 977 38.81 -4.73 -5.35
CA VAL A 977 38.48 -6.08 -5.81
C VAL A 977 38.56 -6.17 -7.34
N LYS A 978 39.56 -6.91 -7.84
CA LYS A 978 39.73 -7.20 -9.26
C LYS A 978 38.97 -8.47 -9.64
N ILE A 979 38.21 -8.42 -10.72
CA ILE A 979 37.53 -9.58 -11.31
C ILE A 979 37.85 -9.64 -12.80
N LYS A 980 38.19 -10.83 -13.30
CA LYS A 980 38.37 -11.05 -14.75
C LYS A 980 37.04 -10.82 -15.48
N ILE A 981 37.11 -10.31 -16.71
CA ILE A 981 35.92 -9.93 -17.48
C ILE A 981 35.03 -11.15 -17.74
N GLU A 982 35.63 -12.27 -18.11
CA GLU A 982 34.94 -13.54 -18.39
C GLU A 982 34.27 -14.07 -17.12
N SER A 983 34.94 -13.95 -15.97
CA SER A 983 34.38 -14.32 -14.67
C SER A 983 33.19 -13.44 -14.29
N LEU A 984 33.21 -12.14 -14.62
CA LEU A 984 32.07 -11.24 -14.41
C LEU A 984 30.86 -11.75 -15.22
N TYR A 985 31.00 -11.90 -16.53
CA TYR A 985 29.90 -12.34 -17.39
C TYR A 985 29.37 -13.75 -17.02
N LYS A 986 30.27 -14.72 -16.80
CA LYS A 986 29.90 -16.08 -16.38
C LYS A 986 29.16 -16.10 -15.04
N LYS A 987 29.60 -15.30 -14.06
CA LYS A 987 28.98 -15.22 -12.73
C LYS A 987 27.53 -14.74 -12.77
N TYR A 988 27.14 -14.01 -13.82
CA TYR A 988 25.81 -13.41 -13.95
C TYR A 988 24.98 -13.96 -15.11
N ASN A 989 25.48 -15.00 -15.78
CA ASN A 989 24.85 -15.56 -16.97
C ASN A 989 24.49 -14.46 -17.98
N GLU A 990 25.44 -13.57 -18.23
CA GLU A 990 25.36 -12.47 -19.20
C GLU A 990 26.39 -12.69 -20.30
N LYS A 991 26.12 -12.12 -21.47
CA LYS A 991 27.08 -12.02 -22.58
C LYS A 991 27.58 -10.57 -22.72
N HIS A 992 28.66 -10.40 -23.49
CA HIS A 992 29.04 -9.10 -23.99
C HIS A 992 27.86 -8.42 -24.69
N LEU A 993 27.73 -7.10 -24.51
CA LEU A 993 26.66 -6.33 -25.11
C LEU A 993 26.86 -6.23 -26.63
N SER A 994 28.10 -6.09 -27.07
CA SER A 994 28.51 -6.16 -28.48
C SER A 994 27.96 -7.41 -29.20
N LEU A 995 28.13 -8.59 -28.61
CA LEU A 995 27.54 -9.84 -29.13
C LEU A 995 26.02 -9.80 -29.20
N HIS A 996 25.35 -9.23 -28.18
CA HIS A 996 23.89 -9.11 -28.17
C HIS A 996 23.38 -8.14 -29.26
N ILE A 997 24.12 -7.07 -29.53
CA ILE A 997 23.83 -6.11 -30.59
C ILE A 997 24.00 -6.78 -31.95
N LEU A 998 25.11 -7.51 -32.16
CA LEU A 998 25.37 -8.27 -33.38
C LEU A 998 24.27 -9.31 -33.65
N GLU A 999 23.91 -10.11 -32.64
CA GLU A 999 22.80 -11.07 -32.72
C GLU A 999 21.47 -10.37 -33.08
N SER A 1000 21.20 -9.19 -32.51
CA SER A 1000 19.97 -8.44 -32.77
C SER A 1000 19.96 -7.78 -34.15
N TRP A 1001 21.11 -7.29 -34.60
CA TRP A 1001 21.34 -6.71 -35.91
C TRP A 1001 21.06 -7.71 -37.03
N TRP A 1002 21.72 -8.86 -37.00
CA TRP A 1002 21.55 -9.91 -38.01
C TRP A 1002 20.18 -10.59 -37.97
N ARG A 1003 19.56 -10.65 -36.78
CA ARG A 1003 18.17 -11.09 -36.64
C ARG A 1003 17.20 -10.11 -37.29
N LEU A 1004 17.38 -8.80 -37.07
CA LEU A 1004 16.54 -7.76 -37.69
C LEU A 1004 16.75 -7.75 -39.21
N PHE A 1005 18.00 -7.78 -39.68
CA PHE A 1005 18.29 -7.76 -41.11
C PHE A 1005 17.62 -8.94 -41.82
N GLY A 1006 17.82 -10.17 -41.33
CA GLY A 1006 17.14 -11.34 -41.90
C GLY A 1006 15.62 -11.28 -41.76
N HIS A 1007 15.11 -10.68 -40.69
CA HIS A 1007 13.67 -10.46 -40.54
C HIS A 1007 13.15 -9.58 -41.69
N ILE A 1008 13.76 -8.42 -41.93
CA ILE A 1008 13.39 -7.50 -43.01
C ILE A 1008 13.50 -8.16 -44.38
N LEU A 1009 14.57 -8.93 -44.64
CA LEU A 1009 14.76 -9.63 -45.92
C LEU A 1009 13.66 -10.66 -46.22
N ARG A 1010 13.04 -11.26 -45.20
CA ARG A 1010 11.92 -12.20 -45.37
C ARG A 1010 10.57 -11.51 -45.61
N ARG A 1011 10.48 -10.20 -45.38
CA ARG A 1011 9.23 -9.44 -45.51
C ARG A 1011 8.95 -9.10 -46.97
N ASP A 1012 7.73 -8.63 -47.20
CA ASP A 1012 7.30 -8.06 -48.48
C ASP A 1012 8.31 -7.00 -48.96
N ILE A 1013 8.64 -7.03 -50.24
CA ILE A 1013 9.57 -6.11 -50.88
C ILE A 1013 9.05 -4.66 -50.85
N GLU A 1014 7.73 -4.50 -50.78
CA GLU A 1014 7.06 -3.21 -50.80
C GLU A 1014 7.12 -2.46 -49.47
N ILE A 1015 7.58 -3.09 -48.38
CA ILE A 1015 7.69 -2.38 -47.09
C ILE A 1015 8.75 -1.27 -47.16
N PRO A 1016 8.60 -0.18 -46.40
CA PRO A 1016 9.53 0.94 -46.46
C PRO A 1016 11.00 0.59 -46.20
N ALA A 1017 11.24 -0.38 -45.31
CA ALA A 1017 12.58 -0.87 -45.01
C ALA A 1017 13.26 -1.52 -46.23
N ASN A 1018 12.55 -2.36 -46.98
CA ASN A 1018 13.07 -2.99 -48.20
C ASN A 1018 13.24 -1.98 -49.33
N LYS A 1019 12.24 -1.11 -49.56
CA LYS A 1019 12.34 -0.04 -50.57
C LYS A 1019 13.52 0.88 -50.33
N SER A 1020 13.76 1.30 -49.08
CA SER A 1020 14.91 2.15 -48.73
C SER A 1020 16.24 1.46 -49.02
N MET A 1021 16.33 0.14 -48.82
CA MET A 1021 17.52 -0.66 -49.14
C MET A 1021 17.76 -0.74 -50.64
N GLU A 1022 16.73 -1.04 -51.42
CA GLU A 1022 16.83 -1.12 -52.89
C GLU A 1022 17.19 0.23 -53.50
N ALA A 1023 16.55 1.31 -53.00
CA ALA A 1023 16.83 2.67 -53.41
C ALA A 1023 18.32 3.00 -53.27
N TYR A 1024 19.01 2.49 -52.26
CA TYR A 1024 20.43 2.73 -52.04
C TYR A 1024 21.31 2.16 -53.17
N PHE A 1025 20.92 1.02 -53.77
CA PHE A 1025 21.71 0.38 -54.83
C PHE A 1025 21.36 0.88 -56.23
N VAL A 1026 20.22 1.57 -56.40
CA VAL A 1026 19.86 2.22 -57.67
C VAL A 1026 20.55 3.59 -57.79
N ARG A 1027 21.47 3.71 -58.76
CA ARG A 1027 22.31 4.91 -58.94
C ARG A 1027 21.81 5.86 -60.00
N LYS A 1028 21.89 7.17 -59.74
CA LYS A 1028 21.54 8.24 -60.70
C LYS A 1028 22.67 8.68 -61.65
N GLY A 1029 23.85 8.03 -61.59
CA GLY A 1029 25.00 8.25 -62.48
C GLY A 1029 26.24 8.84 -61.79
N GLY A 1030 27.44 8.41 -62.21
CA GLY A 1030 28.76 8.89 -61.75
C GLY A 1030 29.39 8.13 -60.56
N LYS A 1031 30.73 8.00 -60.54
CA LYS A 1031 31.52 7.36 -59.44
C LYS A 1031 31.25 8.09 -58.12
N PHE A 1032 31.32 7.36 -56.99
CA PHE A 1032 31.26 7.94 -55.65
C PHE A 1032 32.12 9.21 -55.54
N LEU A 1033 31.51 10.33 -55.13
CA LEU A 1033 32.23 11.54 -54.76
C LEU A 1033 32.98 11.29 -53.44
N GLY A 1034 34.15 10.64 -53.50
CA GLY A 1034 35.01 10.32 -52.34
C GLY A 1034 34.63 9.02 -51.59
N ARG A 1035 35.31 8.75 -50.46
CA ARG A 1035 35.03 7.58 -49.60
C ARG A 1035 33.63 7.72 -49.00
N PRO A 1036 32.72 6.74 -49.14
CA PRO A 1036 31.39 6.81 -48.55
C PRO A 1036 31.49 6.97 -47.03
N ILE A 1037 30.82 7.98 -46.48
CA ILE A 1037 30.77 8.26 -45.03
C ILE A 1037 29.69 7.37 -44.36
N THR A 1038 29.06 6.47 -45.11
CA THR A 1038 27.98 5.61 -44.62
C THR A 1038 28.53 4.47 -43.78
N LYS A 1039 28.05 4.31 -42.54
CA LYS A 1039 28.45 3.19 -41.69
C LYS A 1039 27.72 1.90 -42.04
N LEU A 1040 26.45 1.99 -42.44
CA LEU A 1040 25.53 0.86 -42.45
C LEU A 1040 25.83 -0.23 -43.49
N PRO A 1041 25.91 0.06 -44.80
CA PRO A 1041 26.34 -0.94 -45.80
C PRO A 1041 27.79 -1.42 -45.59
N ASN A 1042 28.65 -0.57 -45.05
CA ASN A 1042 30.05 -0.90 -44.79
C ASN A 1042 30.19 -1.92 -43.65
N VAL A 1043 29.42 -1.78 -42.57
CA VAL A 1043 29.38 -2.75 -41.46
C VAL A 1043 28.83 -4.10 -41.95
N LEU A 1044 27.74 -4.11 -42.73
CA LEU A 1044 27.20 -5.34 -43.32
C LEU A 1044 28.23 -6.07 -44.19
N ASN A 1045 28.88 -5.36 -45.12
CA ASN A 1045 29.91 -5.96 -45.97
C ASN A 1045 31.14 -6.42 -45.18
N LYS A 1046 31.54 -5.68 -44.13
CA LYS A 1046 32.63 -6.08 -43.25
C LYS A 1046 32.31 -7.38 -42.53
N ASP A 1047 31.11 -7.51 -41.98
CA ASP A 1047 30.67 -8.73 -41.29
C ASP A 1047 30.56 -9.91 -42.26
N LEU A 1048 29.97 -9.71 -43.45
CA LEU A 1048 29.91 -10.74 -44.49
C LEU A 1048 31.31 -11.23 -44.90
N SER A 1049 32.30 -10.34 -44.96
CA SER A 1049 33.68 -10.70 -45.31
C SER A 1049 34.37 -11.62 -44.29
N ARG A 1050 33.82 -11.76 -43.07
CA ARG A 1050 34.33 -12.70 -42.05
C ARG A 1050 33.90 -14.15 -42.31
N LEU A 1051 32.95 -14.38 -43.21
CA LEU A 1051 32.49 -15.73 -43.53
C LEU A 1051 33.55 -16.49 -44.35
N PRO A 1052 33.79 -17.79 -44.06
CA PRO A 1052 34.87 -18.56 -44.66
C PRO A 1052 34.84 -18.68 -46.19
N THR A 1053 33.67 -18.52 -46.82
CA THR A 1053 33.50 -18.74 -48.27
C THR A 1053 33.77 -17.51 -49.12
N GLY A 1054 33.85 -16.29 -48.58
CA GLY A 1054 34.10 -15.07 -49.37
C GLY A 1054 33.05 -14.75 -50.48
N GLU A 1055 32.03 -15.60 -50.64
CA GLU A 1055 31.03 -15.56 -51.72
C GLU A 1055 29.91 -14.56 -51.47
N LEU A 1056 29.69 -14.13 -50.22
CA LEU A 1056 28.60 -13.22 -49.87
C LEU A 1056 29.10 -11.79 -49.72
N ARG A 1057 28.40 -10.88 -50.40
CA ARG A 1057 28.65 -9.43 -50.40
C ARG A 1057 27.30 -8.72 -50.53
N LEU A 1058 27.29 -7.41 -50.32
CA LEU A 1058 26.11 -6.56 -50.48
C LEU A 1058 26.50 -5.25 -51.17
N LYS A 1059 26.61 -5.28 -52.51
CA LYS A 1059 27.03 -4.13 -53.34
C LYS A 1059 26.01 -3.76 -54.42
N THR A 1060 25.17 -4.70 -54.85
CA THR A 1060 24.12 -4.50 -55.86
C THR A 1060 22.76 -5.00 -55.37
N ASN A 1061 21.70 -4.72 -56.13
CA ASN A 1061 20.38 -5.32 -55.87
C ASN A 1061 20.39 -6.85 -56.07
N GLU A 1062 21.19 -7.37 -57.01
CA GLU A 1062 21.32 -8.82 -57.20
C GLU A 1062 21.93 -9.50 -55.97
N ASP A 1063 22.93 -8.86 -55.35
CA ASP A 1063 23.51 -9.32 -54.09
C ASP A 1063 22.46 -9.31 -52.95
N LEU A 1064 21.61 -8.28 -52.90
CA LEU A 1064 20.51 -8.17 -51.93
C LEU A 1064 19.48 -9.29 -52.12
N ASP A 1065 19.09 -9.58 -53.36
CA ASP A 1065 18.14 -10.65 -53.70
C ASP A 1065 18.71 -12.04 -53.39
N HIS A 1066 20.02 -12.25 -53.59
CA HIS A 1066 20.69 -13.47 -53.16
C HIS A 1066 20.65 -13.63 -51.62
N LEU A 1067 20.88 -12.56 -50.85
CA LEU A 1067 20.72 -12.62 -49.40
C LEU A 1067 19.27 -12.86 -48.98
N ARG A 1068 18.28 -12.32 -49.71
CA ARG A 1068 16.86 -12.60 -49.48
C ARG A 1068 16.54 -14.08 -49.66
N SER A 1069 17.04 -14.71 -50.74
CA SER A 1069 16.79 -16.12 -51.00
C SER A 1069 17.32 -17.02 -49.87
N ILE A 1070 18.52 -16.72 -49.36
CA ILE A 1070 19.09 -17.40 -48.18
C ILE A 1070 18.25 -17.12 -46.92
N ALA A 1071 17.79 -15.88 -46.74
CA ALA A 1071 17.03 -15.49 -45.56
C ALA A 1071 15.65 -16.16 -45.46
N GLN A 1072 15.07 -16.61 -46.58
CA GLN A 1072 13.78 -17.32 -46.61
C GLN A 1072 13.82 -18.61 -45.78
N ASP A 1073 14.93 -19.36 -45.83
CA ASP A 1073 15.17 -20.44 -44.88
C ASP A 1073 15.71 -19.85 -43.56
N ARG A 1074 14.83 -19.82 -42.56
CA ARG A 1074 15.16 -19.30 -41.23
C ARG A 1074 16.29 -20.08 -40.56
N GLN A 1075 16.39 -21.39 -40.75
CA GLN A 1075 17.46 -22.20 -40.15
C GLN A 1075 18.78 -21.95 -40.87
N GLN A 1076 18.76 -21.85 -42.19
CA GLN A 1076 19.94 -21.49 -42.98
C GLN A 1076 20.48 -20.12 -42.58
N TRP A 1077 19.59 -19.12 -42.44
CA TRP A 1077 19.97 -17.77 -41.98
C TRP A 1077 20.56 -17.76 -40.57
N ILE A 1078 19.95 -18.51 -39.63
CA ILE A 1078 20.49 -18.64 -38.26
C ILE A 1078 21.87 -19.30 -38.30
N GLY A 1079 22.05 -20.36 -39.08
CA GLY A 1079 23.32 -21.05 -39.23
C GLY A 1079 24.41 -20.14 -39.81
N LEU A 1080 24.06 -19.30 -40.78
CA LEU A 1080 24.96 -18.30 -41.36
C LEU A 1080 25.36 -17.24 -40.33
N THR A 1081 24.38 -16.63 -39.67
CA THR A 1081 24.59 -15.53 -38.71
C THR A 1081 25.23 -15.97 -37.40
N THR A 1082 25.21 -17.28 -37.08
CA THR A 1082 25.95 -17.84 -35.93
C THR A 1082 27.45 -18.00 -36.22
N LYS A 1083 27.84 -18.11 -37.50
CA LYS A 1083 29.25 -18.18 -37.90
C LYS A 1083 29.95 -16.81 -37.92
N ILE A 1084 29.17 -15.76 -38.20
CA ILE A 1084 29.58 -14.34 -38.07
C ILE A 1084 29.73 -14.01 -36.59
#